data_AF-A0A1G7FHQ3-F1
#
_entry.id   AF-A0A1G7FHQ3-F1
#
_cell.length_a   1.000
_cell.length_b   1.000
_cell.length_c   1.000
_cell.angle_alpha   90.00
_cell.angle_beta   90.00
_cell.angle_gamma   90.00
#
_symmetry.space_group_name_H-M   'P 1'
#
loop_
_entity.id
_entity.type
_entity.pdbx_description
1 polymer ?
#
loop_
_entity_poly.entity_id
_entity_poly.type
_entity_poly.pdbx_seq_one_letter_code
_entity_poly.pdbx_strand_id
1 'polypeptide(L)'
;MVFSLDQILPSLESFGLWSYWIIGFASLLEAVFVTGVVLPGTLVVDAGGILVQQGALDFLDLVWFVAIGSVLGGEISYRLGRLLRARVSKRRSLEDTSSYRRAIRLFERYGGFALVLGRFLGPVSGLVPLAAAAAGMPRRRFLLWNAISGVPYALAHVGLGVLIGHFATSLGPYATRLGLFAAAVLAALLLLWWLLLRVLRLMPFLVSVLRSVAQGIRDNPDVRQWAESHPRSAAFLSHRFDRTRFSGATATLLACAAAYILWVWFGSVFDFLMADPIVQVDTRLAALIHAFWSPEVLRLAGHVTALGDWRVVTLLSVAVVAILLVRWRPDLLLGLGVALAGDLGSVFLLKRLFHRTRPELRFFAETSGSFPSGHAALSVAFYGFLFFILWRLRVLRAPAALVGAATLAFFVGLSRVYLLEHYLSDVLNGWLVGAIWLLAGVAASEWWLDSRPRPPRPERSGLVRGAAVALAALCVTGAALQVATYDKARNVVATREADAVFGTVEALVASGALPGGTESVAGTPLEPVNVLVLARDEAAVENALAQVGWKRAAAPGVMSLGRAALAAWSNQPDATAPVTPYFWKTQPNDVAFQKQTPDATLRKRHHIRLWRTDFVSADGLRLFVGAASYDDGLDGWSAWGFRHHIDPNVDAERDGLVADLEASGQVARSDRIRLSEPRLGQSVAGDPWFSDGAAAVLTLR
;
A
#
# COMPACT_ATOMS: atom_id res chain seq x y z
N MET A 1 -6.17 -28.08 -11.56
CA MET A 1 -4.75 -28.46 -11.68
C MET A 1 -4.01 -27.29 -12.28
N VAL A 2 -3.26 -26.55 -11.47
CA VAL A 2 -2.52 -25.36 -11.90
C VAL A 2 -1.05 -25.71 -11.78
N PHE A 3 -0.36 -25.87 -12.92
CA PHE A 3 1.09 -26.03 -12.94
C PHE A 3 1.72 -24.72 -12.47
N SER A 4 2.40 -24.72 -11.32
CA SER A 4 3.17 -23.55 -10.86
C SER A 4 4.49 -23.47 -11.65
N LEU A 5 4.96 -22.25 -11.93
CA LEU A 5 6.25 -21.99 -12.59
C LEU A 5 7.40 -22.75 -11.90
N ASP A 6 7.30 -22.95 -10.59
CA ASP A 6 8.27 -23.66 -9.75
C ASP A 6 8.47 -25.13 -10.15
N GLN A 7 7.50 -25.76 -10.82
CA GLN A 7 7.64 -27.15 -11.32
C GLN A 7 8.21 -27.21 -12.74
N ILE A 8 7.93 -26.18 -13.55
CA ILE A 8 8.30 -26.13 -14.96
C ILE A 8 9.76 -25.69 -15.12
N LEU A 9 10.20 -24.70 -14.35
CA LEU A 9 11.55 -24.12 -14.46
C LEU A 9 12.67 -25.16 -14.27
N PRO A 10 12.71 -25.92 -13.17
CA PRO A 10 13.80 -26.88 -12.93
C PRO A 10 13.82 -28.00 -13.97
N SER A 11 12.63 -28.40 -14.43
CA SER A 11 12.48 -29.41 -15.48
C SER A 11 13.09 -28.90 -16.79
N LEU A 12 12.72 -27.68 -17.24
CA LEU A 12 13.29 -27.08 -18.45
C LEU A 12 14.80 -26.82 -18.31
N GLU A 13 15.27 -26.37 -17.16
CA GLU A 13 16.71 -26.14 -16.95
C GLU A 13 17.51 -27.45 -17.11
N SER A 14 17.00 -28.57 -16.58
CA SER A 14 17.68 -29.87 -16.67
C SER A 14 17.87 -30.41 -18.09
N PHE A 15 17.07 -29.93 -19.07
CA PHE A 15 17.14 -30.36 -20.47
C PHE A 15 18.15 -29.55 -21.31
N GLY A 16 18.72 -28.45 -20.78
CA GLY A 16 19.75 -27.65 -21.45
C GLY A 16 19.31 -27.15 -22.84
N LEU A 17 20.09 -27.45 -23.89
CA LEU A 17 19.77 -27.03 -25.27
C LEU A 17 18.47 -27.63 -25.81
N TRP A 18 17.96 -28.72 -25.26
CA TRP A 18 16.68 -29.29 -25.68
C TRP A 18 15.48 -28.42 -25.29
N SER A 19 15.68 -27.49 -24.35
CA SER A 19 14.63 -26.61 -23.85
C SER A 19 14.11 -25.65 -24.90
N TYR A 20 14.96 -25.20 -25.83
CA TYR A 20 14.52 -24.45 -27.01
C TYR A 20 13.47 -25.20 -27.84
N TRP A 21 13.70 -26.49 -28.08
CA TRP A 21 12.79 -27.35 -28.84
C TRP A 21 11.51 -27.63 -28.07
N ILE A 22 11.61 -27.89 -26.76
CA ILE A 22 10.44 -28.14 -25.91
C ILE A 22 9.54 -26.90 -25.85
N ILE A 23 10.11 -25.72 -25.62
CA ILE A 23 9.37 -24.45 -25.55
C ILE A 23 8.77 -24.09 -26.92
N GLY A 24 9.55 -24.24 -28.00
CA GLY A 24 9.04 -24.07 -29.37
C GLY A 24 7.90 -25.04 -29.70
N PHE A 25 7.99 -26.29 -29.27
CA PHE A 25 6.94 -27.28 -29.45
C PHE A 25 5.69 -26.97 -28.59
N ALA A 26 5.85 -26.46 -27.38
CA ALA A 26 4.74 -26.00 -26.55
C ALA A 26 3.99 -24.84 -27.21
N SER A 27 4.72 -23.87 -27.79
CA SER A 27 4.16 -22.78 -28.60
C SER A 27 3.41 -23.30 -29.83
N LEU A 28 3.92 -24.35 -30.49
CA LEU A 28 3.24 -25.02 -31.60
C LEU A 28 1.91 -25.64 -31.16
N LEU A 29 1.93 -26.43 -30.09
CA LEU A 29 0.75 -27.12 -29.58
C LEU A 29 -0.32 -26.13 -29.12
N GLU A 30 0.06 -25.00 -28.53
CA GLU A 30 -0.92 -23.97 -28.15
C GLU A 30 -1.58 -23.32 -29.37
N ALA A 31 -0.81 -23.07 -30.43
CA ALA A 31 -1.34 -22.53 -31.67
C ALA A 31 -2.21 -23.53 -32.47
N VAL A 32 -2.21 -24.81 -32.10
CA VAL A 32 -3.09 -25.84 -32.66
C VAL A 32 -4.44 -25.83 -31.93
N PHE A 33 -5.54 -25.63 -32.68
CA PHE A 33 -6.90 -25.45 -32.16
C PHE A 33 -7.32 -26.49 -31.10
N VAL A 34 -6.98 -27.77 -31.29
CA VAL A 34 -7.41 -28.86 -30.40
C VAL A 34 -6.61 -28.86 -29.10
N THR A 35 -5.31 -28.61 -29.18
CA THR A 35 -4.38 -28.75 -28.07
C THR A 35 -4.21 -27.45 -27.27
N GLY A 36 -4.45 -26.28 -27.87
CA GLY A 36 -4.29 -24.99 -27.21
C GLY A 36 -5.28 -24.68 -26.10
N VAL A 37 -6.44 -25.34 -26.09
CA VAL A 37 -7.38 -25.23 -24.96
C VAL A 37 -6.84 -25.94 -23.71
N VAL A 38 -5.96 -26.94 -23.88
CA VAL A 38 -5.47 -27.81 -22.80
C VAL A 38 -4.05 -27.45 -22.38
N LEU A 39 -3.18 -27.11 -23.33
CA LEU A 39 -1.77 -26.83 -23.08
C LEU A 39 -1.50 -25.31 -23.03
N PRO A 40 -1.13 -24.75 -21.87
CA PRO A 40 -0.81 -23.33 -21.73
C PRO A 40 0.62 -23.06 -22.24
N GLY A 41 0.83 -23.12 -23.56
CA GLY A 41 2.15 -22.90 -24.18
C GLY A 41 2.76 -21.54 -23.82
N THR A 42 1.93 -20.50 -23.69
CA THR A 42 2.29 -19.15 -23.25
C THR A 42 3.05 -19.17 -21.93
N LEU A 43 2.59 -19.94 -20.93
CA LEU A 43 3.29 -20.06 -19.64
C LEU A 43 4.67 -20.71 -19.78
N VAL A 44 4.81 -21.69 -20.68
CA VAL A 44 6.09 -22.36 -20.95
C VAL A 44 7.06 -21.43 -21.68
N VAL A 45 6.54 -20.57 -22.56
CA VAL A 45 7.32 -19.51 -23.23
C VAL A 45 7.79 -18.46 -22.23
N ASP A 46 6.89 -17.99 -21.34
CA ASP A 46 7.23 -17.03 -20.28
C ASP A 46 8.28 -17.63 -19.33
N ALA A 47 8.15 -18.92 -18.96
CA ALA A 47 9.17 -19.65 -18.20
C ALA A 47 10.52 -19.71 -18.91
N GLY A 48 10.51 -19.93 -20.24
CA GLY A 48 11.71 -19.84 -21.08
C GLY A 48 12.38 -18.47 -21.02
N GLY A 49 11.60 -17.39 -21.00
CA GLY A 49 12.14 -16.04 -20.81
C GLY A 49 12.82 -15.84 -19.46
N ILE A 50 12.34 -16.50 -18.40
CA ILE A 50 13.02 -16.50 -17.09
C ILE A 50 14.39 -17.21 -17.21
N LEU A 51 14.46 -18.34 -17.91
CA LEU A 51 15.73 -19.05 -18.16
C LEU A 51 16.71 -18.20 -18.98
N VAL A 52 16.20 -17.39 -19.92
CA VAL A 52 17.03 -16.41 -20.65
C VAL A 52 17.63 -15.38 -19.69
N GLN A 53 16.83 -14.86 -18.75
CA GLN A 53 17.32 -13.91 -17.75
C GLN A 53 18.36 -14.51 -16.81
N GLN A 54 18.26 -15.82 -16.51
CA GLN A 54 19.23 -16.57 -15.71
C GLN A 54 20.51 -16.92 -16.49
N GLY A 55 20.57 -16.63 -17.80
CA GLY A 55 21.71 -16.93 -18.66
C GLY A 55 21.77 -18.38 -19.14
N ALA A 56 20.71 -19.17 -18.94
CA ALA A 56 20.64 -20.57 -19.38
C ALA A 56 20.27 -20.70 -20.88
N LEU A 57 19.55 -19.71 -21.43
CA LEU A 57 19.16 -19.65 -22.84
C LEU A 57 19.47 -18.26 -23.42
N ASP A 58 19.68 -18.17 -24.74
CA ASP A 58 19.82 -16.92 -25.48
C ASP A 58 18.45 -16.37 -25.88
N PHE A 59 18.29 -15.05 -25.78
CA PHE A 59 17.03 -14.36 -26.05
C PHE A 59 16.60 -14.50 -27.51
N LEU A 60 17.50 -14.25 -28.46
CA LEU A 60 17.18 -14.24 -29.87
C LEU A 60 16.92 -15.66 -30.38
N ASP A 61 17.70 -16.62 -29.91
CA ASP A 61 17.50 -18.03 -30.26
C ASP A 61 16.12 -18.51 -29.79
N LEU A 62 15.75 -18.25 -28.53
CA LEU A 62 14.44 -18.66 -28.02
C LEU A 62 13.29 -17.99 -28.78
N VAL A 63 13.42 -16.71 -29.13
CA VAL A 63 12.44 -15.99 -29.95
C VAL A 63 12.21 -16.69 -31.29
N TRP A 64 13.26 -17.16 -31.96
CA TRP A 64 13.12 -17.89 -33.22
C TRP A 64 12.40 -19.23 -33.05
N PHE A 65 12.74 -20.02 -32.04
CA PHE A 65 12.06 -21.29 -31.76
C PHE A 65 10.58 -21.11 -31.46
N VAL A 66 10.22 -20.11 -30.65
CA VAL A 66 8.83 -19.79 -30.30
C VAL A 66 8.06 -19.28 -31.51
N ALA A 67 8.67 -18.41 -32.32
CA ALA A 67 8.06 -17.87 -33.53
C ALA A 67 7.78 -19.00 -34.54
N ILE A 68 8.76 -19.86 -34.83
CA ILE A 68 8.62 -21.01 -35.73
C ILE A 68 7.52 -21.94 -35.24
N GLY A 69 7.55 -22.32 -33.96
CA GLY A 69 6.54 -23.18 -33.35
C GLY A 69 5.14 -22.63 -33.53
N SER A 70 4.95 -21.35 -33.15
CA SER A 70 3.64 -20.69 -33.27
C SER A 70 3.15 -20.64 -34.71
N VAL A 71 4.03 -20.37 -35.69
CA VAL A 71 3.67 -20.25 -37.11
C VAL A 71 3.25 -21.61 -37.66
N LEU A 72 4.01 -22.67 -37.34
CA LEU A 72 3.69 -24.04 -37.74
C LEU A 72 2.35 -24.50 -37.14
N GLY A 73 2.11 -24.25 -35.86
CA GLY A 73 0.85 -24.58 -35.20
C GLY A 73 -0.33 -23.85 -35.83
N GLY A 74 -0.16 -22.57 -36.16
CA GLY A 74 -1.16 -21.79 -36.89
C GLY A 74 -1.47 -22.34 -38.29
N GLU A 75 -0.46 -22.80 -39.03
CA GLU A 75 -0.65 -23.43 -40.35
C GLU A 75 -1.41 -24.77 -40.23
N ILE A 76 -1.13 -25.56 -39.19
CA ILE A 76 -1.89 -26.80 -38.90
C ILE A 76 -3.35 -26.46 -38.63
N SER A 77 -3.63 -25.52 -37.72
CA SER A 77 -4.99 -25.05 -37.41
C SER A 77 -5.75 -24.54 -38.63
N TYR A 78 -5.09 -23.76 -39.49
CA TYR A 78 -5.68 -23.25 -40.72
C TYR A 78 -6.00 -24.38 -41.72
N ARG A 79 -5.10 -25.36 -41.89
CA ARG A 79 -5.36 -26.53 -42.75
C ARG A 79 -6.51 -27.38 -42.23
N LEU A 80 -6.57 -27.62 -40.92
CA LEU A 80 -7.69 -28.30 -40.27
C LEU A 80 -9.00 -27.53 -40.51
N GLY A 81 -9.00 -26.21 -40.35
CA GLY A 81 -10.17 -25.36 -40.63
C GLY A 81 -10.64 -25.46 -42.07
N ARG A 82 -9.71 -25.53 -43.04
CA ARG A 82 -10.04 -25.70 -44.45
C ARG A 82 -10.62 -27.09 -44.76
N LEU A 83 -10.09 -28.15 -44.13
CA LEU A 83 -10.63 -29.51 -44.25
C LEU A 83 -12.04 -29.60 -43.64
N LEU A 84 -12.23 -29.00 -42.47
CA LEU A 84 -13.54 -28.92 -41.82
C LEU A 84 -14.53 -28.15 -42.68
N ARG A 85 -14.15 -26.97 -43.21
CA ARG A 85 -14.98 -26.20 -44.16
C ARG A 85 -15.40 -27.04 -45.37
N ALA A 86 -14.49 -27.79 -45.98
CA ALA A 86 -14.78 -28.62 -47.15
C ALA A 86 -15.74 -29.79 -46.84
N ARG A 87 -15.66 -30.39 -45.64
CA ARG A 87 -16.56 -31.48 -45.20
C ARG A 87 -17.91 -30.98 -44.71
N VAL A 88 -17.92 -29.84 -44.02
CA VAL A 88 -19.10 -29.22 -43.40
C VAL A 88 -19.95 -28.47 -44.41
N SER A 89 -19.38 -27.93 -45.49
CA SER A 89 -20.13 -27.29 -46.58
C SER A 89 -21.19 -28.21 -47.23
N LYS A 90 -21.15 -29.53 -46.98
CA LYS A 90 -22.18 -30.50 -47.37
C LYS A 90 -23.32 -30.72 -46.34
N ARG A 91 -23.24 -30.16 -45.12
CA ARG A 91 -24.30 -30.21 -44.08
C ARG A 91 -24.54 -28.82 -43.47
N ARG A 92 -25.77 -28.32 -43.60
CA ARG A 92 -26.25 -26.94 -43.31
C ARG A 92 -26.14 -26.40 -41.87
N SER A 93 -25.36 -26.96 -40.93
CA SER A 93 -25.55 -26.67 -39.50
C SER A 93 -24.53 -25.74 -38.82
N LEU A 94 -23.33 -25.50 -39.38
CA LEU A 94 -22.28 -24.74 -38.67
C LEU A 94 -22.28 -23.23 -38.99
N GLU A 95 -22.70 -22.86 -40.21
CA GLU A 95 -22.75 -21.46 -40.66
C GLU A 95 -23.76 -20.61 -39.86
N ASP A 96 -24.76 -21.26 -39.25
CA ASP A 96 -25.79 -20.61 -38.43
C ASP A 96 -25.35 -20.30 -36.98
N THR A 97 -24.21 -20.84 -36.51
CA THR A 97 -23.76 -20.57 -35.14
C THR A 97 -23.29 -19.12 -34.96
N SER A 98 -23.64 -18.53 -33.80
CA SER A 98 -23.31 -17.14 -33.48
C SER A 98 -21.79 -16.87 -33.37
N SER A 99 -21.00 -17.91 -33.11
CA SER A 99 -19.53 -17.87 -33.07
C SER A 99 -18.91 -17.80 -34.46
N TYR A 100 -19.44 -18.57 -35.43
CA TYR A 100 -19.01 -18.54 -36.83
C TYR A 100 -19.28 -17.16 -37.47
N ARG A 101 -20.49 -16.62 -37.28
CA ARG A 101 -20.84 -15.27 -37.76
C ARG A 101 -20.02 -14.15 -37.10
N ARG A 102 -19.63 -14.30 -35.83
CA ARG A 102 -18.73 -13.35 -35.14
C ARG A 102 -17.29 -13.42 -35.69
N ALA A 103 -16.79 -14.63 -35.94
CA ALA A 103 -15.47 -14.84 -36.53
C ALA A 103 -15.36 -14.19 -37.92
N ILE A 104 -16.35 -14.39 -38.80
CA ILE A 104 -16.38 -13.74 -40.11
C ILE A 104 -16.36 -12.21 -39.99
N ARG A 105 -17.23 -11.61 -39.17
CA ARG A 105 -17.27 -10.16 -38.95
C ARG A 105 -15.95 -9.57 -38.43
N LEU A 106 -15.23 -10.32 -37.59
CA LEU A 106 -13.92 -9.90 -37.08
C LEU A 106 -12.90 -9.80 -38.23
N PHE A 107 -12.86 -10.81 -39.10
CA PHE A 107 -11.96 -10.84 -40.25
C PHE A 107 -12.38 -9.89 -41.38
N GLU A 108 -13.68 -9.59 -41.53
CA GLU A 108 -14.17 -8.53 -42.42
C GLU A 108 -13.72 -7.14 -41.94
N ARG A 109 -13.78 -6.88 -40.62
CA ARG A 109 -13.45 -5.57 -40.04
C ARG A 109 -11.94 -5.29 -39.94
N TYR A 110 -11.15 -6.30 -39.54
CA TYR A 110 -9.72 -6.13 -39.25
C TYR A 110 -8.80 -6.83 -40.26
N GLY A 111 -9.34 -7.61 -41.20
CA GLY A 111 -8.56 -8.30 -42.22
C GLY A 111 -7.52 -9.25 -41.61
N GLY A 112 -6.31 -9.24 -42.15
CA GLY A 112 -5.21 -10.07 -41.65
C GLY A 112 -4.68 -9.64 -40.27
N PHE A 113 -4.92 -8.39 -39.86
CA PHE A 113 -4.49 -7.89 -38.55
C PHE A 113 -5.20 -8.59 -37.38
N ALA A 114 -6.37 -9.19 -37.63
CA ALA A 114 -7.05 -10.05 -36.66
C ALA A 114 -6.19 -11.24 -36.21
N LEU A 115 -5.29 -11.75 -37.06
CA LEU A 115 -4.35 -12.82 -36.69
C LEU A 115 -3.28 -12.34 -35.70
N VAL A 116 -2.88 -11.06 -35.80
CA VAL A 116 -1.90 -10.46 -34.88
C VAL A 116 -2.52 -10.30 -33.49
N LEU A 117 -3.66 -9.63 -33.41
CA LEU A 117 -4.36 -9.42 -32.13
C LEU A 117 -4.83 -10.74 -31.50
N GLY A 118 -5.36 -11.64 -32.33
CA GLY A 118 -5.90 -12.91 -31.86
C GLY A 118 -4.84 -13.86 -31.27
N ARG A 119 -3.56 -13.68 -31.62
CA ARG A 119 -2.47 -14.50 -31.08
C ARG A 119 -2.19 -14.24 -29.60
N PHE A 120 -2.51 -13.04 -29.11
CA PHE A 120 -2.36 -12.65 -27.70
C PHE A 120 -3.53 -13.10 -26.80
N LEU A 121 -4.49 -13.87 -27.33
CA LEU A 121 -5.64 -14.36 -26.57
C LEU A 121 -5.38 -15.70 -25.86
N GLY A 122 -4.11 -16.04 -25.62
CA GLY A 122 -3.68 -17.22 -24.87
C GLY A 122 -4.26 -18.54 -25.43
N PRO A 123 -4.91 -19.39 -24.60
CA PRO A 123 -5.48 -20.68 -25.01
C PRO A 123 -6.49 -20.60 -26.18
N VAL A 124 -7.07 -19.42 -26.41
CA VAL A 124 -8.07 -19.18 -27.46
C VAL A 124 -7.39 -18.87 -28.81
N SER A 125 -6.06 -18.64 -28.84
CA SER A 125 -5.31 -18.23 -30.04
C SER A 125 -5.40 -19.25 -31.19
N GLY A 126 -5.42 -20.55 -30.89
CA GLY A 126 -5.56 -21.62 -31.88
C GLY A 126 -6.87 -21.59 -32.68
N LEU A 127 -7.93 -20.95 -32.15
CA LEU A 127 -9.19 -20.74 -32.87
C LEU A 127 -9.09 -19.69 -33.97
N VAL A 128 -8.12 -18.77 -33.92
CA VAL A 128 -8.04 -17.63 -34.82
C VAL A 128 -7.60 -18.06 -36.24
N PRO A 129 -6.56 -18.90 -36.43
CA PRO A 129 -6.26 -19.50 -37.73
C PRO A 129 -7.38 -20.37 -38.29
N LEU A 130 -8.09 -21.10 -37.43
CA LEU A 130 -9.25 -21.91 -37.79
C LEU A 130 -10.38 -21.01 -38.36
N ALA A 131 -10.67 -19.92 -37.67
CA ALA A 131 -11.63 -18.90 -38.07
C ALA A 131 -11.24 -18.21 -39.39
N ALA A 132 -9.96 -17.93 -39.61
CA ALA A 132 -9.48 -17.38 -40.88
C ALA A 132 -9.73 -18.33 -42.06
N ALA A 133 -9.53 -19.64 -41.86
CA ALA A 133 -9.83 -20.66 -42.86
C ALA A 133 -11.34 -20.78 -43.14
N ALA A 134 -12.16 -20.74 -42.07
CA ALA A 134 -13.61 -20.76 -42.14
C ALA A 134 -14.16 -19.54 -42.92
N ALA A 135 -13.60 -18.35 -42.69
CA ALA A 135 -13.91 -17.13 -43.42
C ALA A 135 -13.40 -17.12 -44.88
N GLY A 136 -12.74 -18.20 -45.33
CA GLY A 136 -12.29 -18.34 -46.72
C GLY A 136 -11.06 -17.51 -47.08
N MET A 137 -10.24 -17.10 -46.10
CA MET A 137 -9.00 -16.38 -46.37
C MET A 137 -8.08 -17.19 -47.29
N PRO A 138 -7.46 -16.61 -48.34
CA PRO A 138 -6.51 -17.33 -49.18
C PRO A 138 -5.24 -17.73 -48.41
N ARG A 139 -4.71 -18.94 -48.67
CA ARG A 139 -3.54 -19.48 -47.95
C ARG A 139 -2.32 -18.55 -47.98
N ARG A 140 -2.04 -17.92 -49.13
CA ARG A 140 -0.90 -17.00 -49.26
C ARG A 140 -1.01 -15.80 -48.33
N ARG A 141 -2.22 -15.22 -48.24
CA ARG A 141 -2.52 -14.10 -47.34
C ARG A 141 -2.46 -14.54 -45.88
N PHE A 142 -3.03 -15.70 -45.57
CA PHE A 142 -2.94 -16.27 -44.23
C PHE A 142 -1.49 -16.49 -43.79
N LEU A 143 -0.66 -17.12 -44.62
CA LEU A 143 0.74 -17.42 -44.30
C LEU A 143 1.55 -16.15 -44.00
N LEU A 144 1.36 -15.10 -44.81
CA LEU A 144 2.00 -13.81 -44.59
C LEU A 144 1.63 -13.22 -43.21
N TRP A 145 0.33 -13.12 -42.91
CA TRP A 145 -0.13 -12.55 -41.64
C TRP A 145 0.20 -13.43 -40.42
N ASN A 146 0.18 -14.76 -40.60
CA ASN A 146 0.59 -15.70 -39.56
C ASN A 146 2.08 -15.55 -39.23
N ALA A 147 2.95 -15.42 -40.23
CA ALA A 147 4.37 -15.14 -40.03
C ALA A 147 4.61 -13.79 -39.35
N ILE A 148 3.95 -12.72 -39.83
CA ILE A 148 4.03 -11.37 -39.24
C ILE A 148 3.59 -11.37 -37.78
N SER A 149 2.61 -12.21 -37.41
CA SER A 149 2.14 -12.29 -36.01
C SER A 149 3.04 -13.12 -35.08
N GLY A 150 3.84 -14.05 -35.61
CA GLY A 150 4.63 -14.98 -34.80
C GLY A 150 5.80 -14.31 -34.08
N VAL A 151 6.50 -13.39 -34.75
CA VAL A 151 7.68 -12.70 -34.19
C VAL A 151 7.31 -11.71 -33.07
N PRO A 152 6.33 -10.81 -33.22
CA PRO A 152 5.91 -9.91 -32.14
C PRO A 152 5.39 -10.66 -30.91
N TYR A 153 4.68 -11.78 -31.12
CA TYR A 153 4.24 -12.66 -30.04
C TYR A 153 5.43 -13.25 -29.27
N ALA A 154 6.41 -13.83 -29.98
CA ALA A 154 7.59 -14.40 -29.37
C ALA A 154 8.41 -13.34 -28.62
N LEU A 155 8.65 -12.16 -29.22
CA LEU A 155 9.34 -11.05 -28.56
C LEU A 155 8.62 -10.58 -27.28
N ALA A 156 7.29 -10.45 -27.35
CA ALA A 156 6.49 -9.98 -26.22
C ALA A 156 6.51 -10.97 -25.05
N HIS A 157 6.28 -12.26 -25.31
CA HIS A 157 6.22 -13.27 -24.24
C HIS A 157 7.60 -13.66 -23.69
N VAL A 158 8.60 -13.84 -24.55
CA VAL A 158 9.98 -14.08 -24.08
C VAL A 158 10.48 -12.85 -23.30
N GLY A 159 10.21 -11.63 -23.79
CA GLY A 159 10.53 -10.40 -23.08
C GLY A 159 9.78 -10.23 -21.76
N LEU A 160 8.50 -10.61 -21.70
CA LEU A 160 7.72 -10.64 -20.46
C LEU A 160 8.32 -11.63 -19.45
N GLY A 161 8.71 -12.82 -19.90
CA GLY A 161 9.41 -13.80 -19.09
C GLY A 161 10.73 -13.28 -18.52
N VAL A 162 11.55 -12.62 -19.34
CA VAL A 162 12.80 -11.97 -18.89
C VAL A 162 12.52 -10.91 -17.83
N LEU A 163 11.49 -10.09 -18.03
CA LEU A 163 11.06 -9.06 -17.08
C LEU A 163 10.60 -9.69 -15.75
N ILE A 164 9.81 -10.77 -15.81
CA ILE A 164 9.38 -11.54 -14.63
C ILE A 164 10.60 -12.12 -13.89
N GLY A 165 11.55 -12.72 -14.60
CA GLY A 165 12.78 -13.26 -14.02
C GLY A 165 13.65 -12.20 -13.36
N HIS A 166 13.77 -11.03 -13.99
CA HIS A 166 14.47 -9.87 -13.42
C HIS A 166 13.83 -9.43 -12.10
N PHE A 167 12.49 -9.29 -12.06
CA PHE A 167 11.80 -8.96 -10.81
C PHE A 167 11.92 -10.05 -9.75
N ALA A 168 11.84 -11.33 -10.12
CA ALA A 168 11.95 -12.44 -9.18
C ALA A 168 13.34 -12.50 -8.51
N THR A 169 14.41 -12.29 -9.29
CA THR A 169 15.80 -12.31 -8.80
C THR A 169 16.19 -11.03 -8.06
N SER A 170 15.86 -9.85 -8.60
CA SER A 170 16.20 -8.55 -7.99
C SER A 170 15.40 -8.25 -6.72
N LEU A 171 14.19 -8.80 -6.59
CA LEU A 171 13.36 -8.58 -5.41
C LEU A 171 13.43 -9.73 -4.39
N GLY A 172 14.08 -10.88 -4.62
CA GLY A 172 13.98 -12.07 -3.74
C GLY A 172 13.95 -11.80 -2.21
N PRO A 173 14.90 -11.03 -1.64
CA PRO A 173 14.90 -10.67 -0.22
C PRO A 173 13.90 -9.55 0.17
N TYR A 174 13.51 -8.69 -0.78
CA TYR A 174 12.70 -7.48 -0.56
C TYR A 174 11.24 -7.58 -1.04
N ALA A 175 10.93 -8.51 -1.93
CA ALA A 175 9.62 -8.81 -2.56
C ALA A 175 8.56 -9.07 -1.49
N THR A 176 9.05 -9.65 -0.42
CA THR A 176 8.36 -10.05 0.78
C THR A 176 7.97 -8.83 1.64
N ARG A 177 8.79 -7.77 1.76
CA ARG A 177 8.39 -6.52 2.43
C ARG A 177 7.52 -5.65 1.51
N LEU A 178 7.91 -5.56 0.23
CA LEU A 178 7.19 -4.86 -0.82
C LEU A 178 5.76 -5.41 -0.99
N GLY A 179 5.61 -6.74 -0.97
CA GLY A 179 4.33 -7.40 -1.13
C GLY A 179 3.37 -7.16 0.04
N LEU A 180 3.88 -7.13 1.29
CA LEU A 180 3.06 -6.82 2.46
C LEU A 180 2.63 -5.36 2.45
N PHE A 181 3.56 -4.46 2.15
CA PHE A 181 3.24 -3.05 2.00
C PHE A 181 2.20 -2.85 0.89
N ALA A 182 2.40 -3.43 -0.29
CA ALA A 182 1.45 -3.36 -1.39
C ALA A 182 0.09 -3.96 -1.02
N ALA A 183 0.05 -5.09 -0.32
CA ALA A 183 -1.19 -5.71 0.15
C ALA A 183 -1.92 -4.83 1.18
N ALA A 184 -1.20 -4.25 2.15
CA ALA A 184 -1.77 -3.34 3.15
C ALA A 184 -2.32 -2.06 2.50
N VAL A 185 -1.58 -1.48 1.56
CA VAL A 185 -2.03 -0.31 0.78
C VAL A 185 -3.24 -0.65 -0.07
N LEU A 186 -3.24 -1.81 -0.74
CA LEU A 186 -4.38 -2.27 -1.52
C LEU A 186 -5.60 -2.51 -0.62
N ALA A 187 -5.45 -3.14 0.53
CA ALA A 187 -6.52 -3.37 1.49
C ALA A 187 -7.10 -2.05 2.00
N ALA A 188 -6.26 -1.08 2.35
CA ALA A 188 -6.68 0.26 2.78
C ALA A 188 -7.41 1.00 1.64
N LEU A 189 -6.93 0.91 0.40
CA LEU A 189 -7.58 1.51 -0.76
C LEU A 189 -8.93 0.86 -1.06
N LEU A 190 -9.02 -0.48 -0.99
CA LEU A 190 -10.27 -1.22 -1.17
C LEU A 190 -11.27 -0.89 -0.06
N LEU A 191 -10.82 -0.76 1.19
CA LEU A 191 -11.65 -0.33 2.32
C LEU A 191 -12.16 1.10 2.09
N LEU A 192 -11.28 2.02 1.69
CA LEU A 192 -11.66 3.40 1.35
C LEU A 192 -12.71 3.41 0.23
N TRP A 193 -12.49 2.71 -0.87
CA TRP A 193 -13.46 2.62 -1.96
C TRP A 193 -14.76 1.96 -1.54
N TRP A 194 -14.70 0.89 -0.74
CA TRP A 194 -15.88 0.24 -0.18
C TRP A 194 -16.68 1.22 0.67
N LEU A 195 -16.04 1.95 1.60
CA LEU A 195 -16.68 2.98 2.42
C LEU A 195 -17.30 4.07 1.56
N LEU A 196 -16.56 4.64 0.60
CA LEU A 196 -17.06 5.69 -0.30
C LEU A 196 -18.25 5.21 -1.13
N LEU A 197 -18.16 4.02 -1.72
CA LEU A 197 -19.25 3.44 -2.51
C LEU A 197 -20.46 3.08 -1.63
N ARG A 198 -20.23 2.61 -0.40
CA ARG A 198 -21.29 2.35 0.58
C ARG A 198 -22.02 3.64 0.94
N VAL A 199 -21.28 4.70 1.30
CA VAL A 199 -21.85 6.02 1.57
C VAL A 199 -22.67 6.50 0.38
N LEU A 200 -22.12 6.46 -0.83
CA LEU A 200 -22.81 6.87 -2.06
C LEU A 200 -24.07 6.05 -2.36
N ARG A 201 -24.05 4.73 -2.10
CA ARG A 201 -25.24 3.86 -2.25
C ARG A 201 -26.28 4.08 -1.15
N LEU A 202 -25.86 4.48 0.04
CA LEU A 202 -26.74 4.80 1.18
C LEU A 202 -27.34 6.21 1.07
N MET A 203 -26.71 7.12 0.33
CA MET A 203 -27.19 8.50 0.17
C MET A 203 -28.67 8.61 -0.25
N PRO A 204 -29.18 7.88 -1.26
CA PRO A 204 -30.59 7.95 -1.63
C PRO A 204 -31.53 7.53 -0.48
N PHE A 205 -31.16 6.49 0.26
CA PHE A 205 -31.91 6.03 1.43
C PHE A 205 -31.89 7.08 2.54
N LEU A 206 -30.72 7.58 2.91
CA LEU A 206 -30.58 8.63 3.92
C LEU A 206 -31.36 9.89 3.54
N VAL A 207 -31.30 10.31 2.28
CA VAL A 207 -32.08 11.43 1.77
C VAL A 207 -33.59 11.14 1.81
N SER A 208 -34.03 9.90 1.60
CA SER A 208 -35.43 9.50 1.73
C SER A 208 -35.91 9.53 3.19
N VAL A 209 -35.11 8.99 4.12
CA VAL A 209 -35.38 9.03 5.56
C VAL A 209 -35.43 10.47 6.04
N LEU A 210 -34.44 11.30 5.69
CA LEU A 210 -34.42 12.72 6.06
C LEU A 210 -35.63 13.48 5.49
N ARG A 211 -36.07 13.15 4.27
CA ARG A 211 -37.31 13.73 3.71
C ARG A 211 -38.55 13.29 4.49
N SER A 212 -38.63 12.02 4.87
CA SER A 212 -39.76 11.47 5.62
C SER A 212 -39.83 12.05 7.03
N VAL A 213 -38.68 12.18 7.70
CA VAL A 213 -38.57 12.86 9.01
C VAL A 213 -38.94 14.33 8.87
N ALA A 214 -38.41 15.03 7.87
CA ALA A 214 -38.77 16.43 7.62
C ALA A 214 -40.27 16.62 7.34
N GLN A 215 -40.89 15.68 6.64
CA GLN A 215 -42.33 15.68 6.40
C GLN A 215 -43.11 15.40 7.69
N GLY A 216 -42.73 14.39 8.47
CA GLY A 216 -43.35 14.10 9.77
C GLY A 216 -43.25 15.25 10.77
N ILE A 217 -42.12 15.98 10.79
CA ILE A 217 -41.96 17.19 11.60
C ILE A 217 -42.91 18.29 11.13
N ARG A 218 -43.07 18.49 9.82
CA ARG A 218 -43.98 19.51 9.25
C ARG A 218 -45.46 19.18 9.46
N ASP A 219 -45.80 17.90 9.50
CA ASP A 219 -47.17 17.43 9.64
C ASP A 219 -47.61 17.29 11.10
N ASN A 220 -46.70 17.40 12.05
CA ASN A 220 -47.01 17.40 13.48
C ASN A 220 -47.84 18.66 13.85
N PRO A 221 -49.04 18.50 14.45
CA PRO A 221 -49.92 19.61 14.81
C PRO A 221 -49.28 20.59 15.80
N ASP A 222 -48.48 20.11 16.77
CA ASP A 222 -47.81 20.97 17.75
C ASP A 222 -46.74 21.84 17.07
N VAL A 223 -46.03 21.28 16.08
CA VAL A 223 -45.02 22.02 15.31
C VAL A 223 -45.69 23.07 14.44
N ARG A 224 -46.86 22.78 13.86
CA ARG A 224 -47.64 23.75 13.09
C ARG A 224 -48.15 24.89 13.98
N GLN A 225 -48.73 24.56 15.14
CA GLN A 225 -49.18 25.55 16.12
C GLN A 225 -48.04 26.42 16.64
N TRP A 226 -46.86 25.82 16.90
CA TRP A 226 -45.66 26.57 17.26
C TRP A 226 -45.19 27.48 16.11
N ALA A 227 -45.20 26.98 14.87
CA ALA A 227 -44.78 27.75 13.70
C ALA A 227 -45.69 28.95 13.42
N GLU A 228 -47.01 28.80 13.64
CA GLU A 228 -48.01 29.87 13.54
C GLU A 228 -47.82 30.92 14.64
N SER A 229 -47.48 30.50 15.87
CA SER A 229 -47.21 31.42 16.98
C SER A 229 -45.84 32.12 16.88
N HIS A 230 -44.88 31.54 16.14
CA HIS A 230 -43.52 32.08 15.98
C HIS A 230 -43.12 32.20 14.49
N PRO A 231 -43.81 33.05 13.70
CA PRO A 231 -43.65 33.08 12.24
C PRO A 231 -42.24 33.47 11.78
N ARG A 232 -41.53 34.33 12.52
CA ARG A 232 -40.15 34.70 12.20
C ARG A 232 -39.18 33.54 12.36
N SER A 233 -39.29 32.80 13.46
CA SER A 233 -38.44 31.63 13.76
C SER A 233 -38.73 30.48 12.80
N ALA A 234 -40.01 30.22 12.52
CA ALA A 234 -40.45 29.22 11.55
C ALA A 234 -39.95 29.54 10.13
N ALA A 235 -40.09 30.79 9.69
CA ALA A 235 -39.56 31.25 8.41
C ALA A 235 -38.05 31.05 8.33
N PHE A 236 -37.30 31.48 9.35
CA PHE A 236 -35.85 31.27 9.43
C PHE A 236 -35.47 29.79 9.27
N LEU A 237 -36.07 28.89 10.06
CA LEU A 237 -35.79 27.45 10.00
C LEU A 237 -36.15 26.86 8.64
N SER A 238 -37.30 27.23 8.07
CA SER A 238 -37.73 26.75 6.75
C SER A 238 -36.75 27.17 5.64
N HIS A 239 -36.21 28.39 5.71
CA HIS A 239 -35.22 28.89 4.76
C HIS A 239 -33.93 28.07 4.81
N ARG A 240 -33.54 27.52 5.97
CA ARG A 240 -32.36 26.64 6.09
C ARG A 240 -32.47 25.33 5.32
N PHE A 241 -33.68 24.92 4.91
CA PHE A 241 -33.91 23.74 4.10
C PHE A 241 -34.19 24.05 2.61
N ASP A 242 -34.17 25.32 2.22
CA ASP A 242 -34.36 25.74 0.83
C ASP A 242 -33.18 25.29 -0.05
N ARG A 243 -33.46 24.58 -1.14
CA ARG A 243 -32.43 24.09 -2.08
C ARG A 243 -32.16 25.04 -3.23
N THR A 244 -32.96 26.09 -3.37
CA THR A 244 -32.89 27.02 -4.51
C THR A 244 -31.86 28.11 -4.31
N ARG A 245 -31.64 28.53 -3.05
CA ARG A 245 -30.63 29.52 -2.68
C ARG A 245 -29.46 28.91 -1.94
N PHE A 246 -28.30 29.56 -2.03
CA PHE A 246 -27.12 29.16 -1.27
C PHE A 246 -27.37 29.23 0.23
N SER A 247 -28.02 30.31 0.71
CA SER A 247 -28.27 30.56 2.14
C SER A 247 -29.16 29.51 2.83
N GLY A 248 -29.79 28.62 2.07
CA GLY A 248 -30.60 27.53 2.59
C GLY A 248 -29.82 26.25 2.88
N ALA A 249 -30.23 25.14 2.27
CA ALA A 249 -29.74 23.79 2.55
C ALA A 249 -28.25 23.66 2.25
N THR A 250 -27.76 24.28 1.18
CA THR A 250 -26.34 24.22 0.79
C THR A 250 -25.44 24.83 1.86
N ALA A 251 -25.69 26.09 2.26
CA ALA A 251 -24.92 26.73 3.32
C ALA A 251 -25.09 26.02 4.67
N THR A 252 -26.28 25.49 4.98
CA THR A 252 -26.50 24.73 6.22
C THR A 252 -25.67 23.46 6.27
N LEU A 253 -25.69 22.64 5.21
CA LEU A 253 -24.92 21.41 5.15
C LEU A 253 -23.42 21.67 5.17
N LEU A 254 -22.94 22.67 4.43
CA LEU A 254 -21.53 23.05 4.44
C LEU A 254 -21.09 23.57 5.81
N ALA A 255 -21.93 24.38 6.49
CA ALA A 255 -21.63 24.88 7.82
C ALA A 255 -21.64 23.76 8.87
N CYS A 256 -22.60 22.84 8.85
CA CYS A 256 -22.63 21.68 9.74
C CYS A 256 -21.41 20.78 9.52
N ALA A 257 -21.04 20.52 8.26
CA ALA A 257 -19.85 19.74 7.93
C ALA A 257 -18.56 20.44 8.40
N ALA A 258 -18.44 21.75 8.18
CA ALA A 258 -17.30 22.53 8.65
C ALA A 258 -17.21 22.56 10.17
N ALA A 259 -18.33 22.74 10.88
CA ALA A 259 -18.39 22.70 12.33
C ALA A 259 -18.00 21.33 12.90
N TYR A 260 -18.47 20.24 12.29
CA TYR A 260 -18.06 18.89 12.67
C TYR A 260 -16.56 18.66 12.45
N ILE A 261 -16.03 19.04 11.29
CA ILE A 261 -14.59 18.89 11.00
C ILE A 261 -13.75 19.74 11.95
N LEU A 262 -14.18 20.97 12.24
CA LEU A 262 -13.54 21.83 13.24
C LEU A 262 -13.57 21.19 14.62
N TRP A 263 -14.69 20.61 15.05
CA TRP A 263 -14.78 19.92 16.33
C TRP A 263 -13.83 18.72 16.40
N VAL A 264 -13.80 17.87 15.37
CA VAL A 264 -12.86 16.75 15.27
C VAL A 264 -11.41 17.24 15.27
N TRP A 265 -11.12 18.33 14.57
CA TRP A 265 -9.78 18.93 14.55
C TRP A 265 -9.37 19.47 15.93
N PHE A 266 -10.25 20.22 16.61
CA PHE A 266 -9.98 20.71 17.96
C PHE A 266 -9.80 19.56 18.96
N GLY A 267 -10.62 18.51 18.87
CA GLY A 267 -10.45 17.30 19.68
C GLY A 267 -9.09 16.65 19.46
N SER A 268 -8.72 16.43 18.20
CA SER A 268 -7.42 15.87 17.82
C SER A 268 -6.23 16.72 18.29
N VAL A 269 -6.34 18.06 18.19
CA VAL A 269 -5.32 18.99 18.71
C VAL A 269 -5.25 18.94 20.23
N PHE A 270 -6.39 18.87 20.92
CA PHE A 270 -6.44 18.77 22.36
C PHE A 270 -5.81 17.46 22.85
N ASP A 271 -6.15 16.34 22.22
CA ASP A 271 -5.55 15.04 22.54
C ASP A 271 -4.05 15.06 22.27
N PHE A 272 -3.61 15.70 21.18
CA PHE A 272 -2.18 15.89 20.89
C PHE A 272 -1.45 16.71 21.96
N LEU A 273 -2.07 17.76 22.50
CA LEU A 273 -1.47 18.65 23.50
C LEU A 273 -1.51 18.08 24.93
N MET A 274 -2.48 17.22 25.23
CA MET A 274 -2.77 16.77 26.59
C MET A 274 -2.50 15.28 26.82
N ALA A 275 -2.35 14.48 25.76
CA ALA A 275 -2.24 13.02 25.86
C ALA A 275 -0.91 12.50 25.28
N ASP A 276 0.01 12.13 26.17
CA ASP A 276 1.25 11.41 25.83
C ASP A 276 1.06 10.15 24.96
N PRO A 277 -0.04 9.36 25.07
CA PRO A 277 -0.21 8.15 24.27
C PRO A 277 -0.19 8.36 22.76
N ILE A 278 -0.77 9.46 22.23
CA ILE A 278 -0.80 9.71 20.79
C ILE A 278 0.61 9.94 20.25
N VAL A 279 1.43 10.70 20.97
CA VAL A 279 2.82 10.97 20.60
C VAL A 279 3.63 9.68 20.56
N GLN A 280 3.42 8.78 21.54
CA GLN A 280 4.10 7.49 21.58
C GLN A 280 3.63 6.52 20.49
N VAL A 281 2.32 6.49 20.16
CA VAL A 281 1.84 5.67 19.03
C VAL A 281 2.45 6.15 17.72
N ASP A 282 2.54 7.46 17.52
CA ASP A 282 3.16 8.06 16.34
C ASP A 282 4.65 7.67 16.20
N THR A 283 5.43 7.71 17.29
CA THR A 283 6.85 7.31 17.25
C THR A 283 7.03 5.81 17.03
N ARG A 284 6.25 4.96 17.72
CA ARG A 284 6.26 3.50 17.52
C ARG A 284 5.86 3.12 16.09
N LEU A 285 4.83 3.76 15.54
CA LEU A 285 4.41 3.54 14.16
C LEU A 285 5.47 3.99 13.16
N ALA A 286 6.14 5.12 13.40
CA ALA A 286 7.24 5.60 12.58
C ALA A 286 8.40 4.58 12.55
N ALA A 287 8.81 4.08 13.72
CA ALA A 287 9.86 3.07 13.83
C ALA A 287 9.47 1.74 13.15
N LEU A 288 8.20 1.32 13.28
CA LEU A 288 7.69 0.14 12.59
C LEU A 288 7.74 0.30 11.06
N ILE A 289 7.29 1.45 10.53
CA ILE A 289 7.34 1.74 9.09
C ILE A 289 8.77 1.75 8.56
N HIS A 290 9.71 2.29 9.33
CA HIS A 290 11.14 2.26 8.99
C HIS A 290 11.65 0.83 8.76
N ALA A 291 11.20 -0.14 9.58
CA ALA A 291 11.59 -1.55 9.42
C ALA A 291 11.12 -2.17 8.08
N PHE A 292 10.08 -1.61 7.46
CA PHE A 292 9.56 -2.04 6.15
C PHE A 292 10.12 -1.26 4.96
N TRP A 293 11.06 -0.33 5.19
CA TRP A 293 11.68 0.42 4.10
C TRP A 293 12.36 -0.47 3.07
N SER A 294 12.16 -0.11 1.81
CA SER A 294 12.83 -0.70 0.65
C SER A 294 13.15 0.41 -0.37
N PRO A 295 14.29 0.35 -1.06
CA PRO A 295 14.72 1.40 -2.00
C PRO A 295 13.68 1.70 -3.09
N GLU A 296 13.00 0.67 -3.60
CA GLU A 296 12.01 0.75 -4.67
C GLU A 296 10.77 1.53 -4.22
N VAL A 297 10.24 1.19 -3.04
CA VAL A 297 9.05 1.85 -2.49
C VAL A 297 9.39 3.26 -2.04
N LEU A 298 10.59 3.50 -1.51
CA LEU A 298 11.04 4.86 -1.18
C LEU A 298 11.09 5.75 -2.43
N ARG A 299 11.61 5.24 -3.56
CA ARG A 299 11.57 5.97 -4.85
C ARG A 299 10.13 6.25 -5.31
N LEU A 300 9.25 5.24 -5.27
CA LEU A 300 7.85 5.40 -5.65
C LEU A 300 7.13 6.41 -4.75
N ALA A 301 7.32 6.31 -3.43
CA ALA A 301 6.77 7.24 -2.44
C ALA A 301 7.32 8.67 -2.66
N GLY A 302 8.58 8.80 -3.08
CA GLY A 302 9.19 10.04 -3.55
C GLY A 302 8.41 10.68 -4.70
N HIS A 303 8.13 9.93 -5.76
CA HIS A 303 7.34 10.43 -6.89
C HIS A 303 5.89 10.75 -6.50
N VAL A 304 5.26 9.93 -5.65
CA VAL A 304 3.90 10.18 -5.18
C VAL A 304 3.84 11.44 -4.30
N THR A 305 4.80 11.63 -3.39
CA THR A 305 4.83 12.83 -2.55
C THR A 305 5.10 14.09 -3.36
N ALA A 306 5.78 13.99 -4.51
CA ALA A 306 5.99 15.13 -5.40
C ALA A 306 4.68 15.79 -5.85
N LEU A 307 3.57 15.04 -5.92
CA LEU A 307 2.25 15.58 -6.23
C LEU A 307 1.73 16.54 -5.15
N GLY A 308 2.21 16.41 -3.91
CA GLY A 308 1.93 17.35 -2.82
C GLY A 308 2.92 18.51 -2.73
N ASP A 309 3.95 18.54 -3.59
CA ASP A 309 4.96 19.58 -3.57
C ASP A 309 4.40 20.90 -4.12
N TRP A 310 4.78 22.01 -3.48
CA TRP A 310 4.25 23.33 -3.82
C TRP A 310 4.59 23.73 -5.26
N ARG A 311 5.71 23.28 -5.84
CA ARG A 311 6.08 23.57 -7.24
C ARG A 311 5.10 22.93 -8.22
N VAL A 312 4.79 21.65 -7.99
CA VAL A 312 3.81 20.89 -8.80
C VAL A 312 2.43 21.51 -8.65
N VAL A 313 1.99 21.77 -7.42
CA VAL A 313 0.68 22.39 -7.15
C VAL A 313 0.57 23.78 -7.77
N THR A 314 1.64 24.58 -7.76
CA THR A 314 1.66 25.91 -8.39
C THR A 314 1.49 25.81 -9.90
N LEU A 315 2.25 24.93 -10.57
CA LEU A 315 2.14 24.73 -12.01
C LEU A 315 0.73 24.25 -12.40
N LEU A 316 0.18 23.28 -11.68
CA LEU A 316 -1.18 22.79 -11.91
C LEU A 316 -2.23 23.87 -11.63
N SER A 317 -2.05 24.69 -10.59
CA SER A 317 -2.93 25.82 -10.28
C SER A 317 -2.93 26.85 -11.41
N VAL A 318 -1.77 27.20 -11.97
CA VAL A 318 -1.67 28.10 -13.14
C VAL A 318 -2.39 27.51 -14.35
N ALA A 319 -2.22 26.22 -14.63
CA ALA A 319 -2.95 25.54 -15.71
C ALA A 319 -4.47 25.61 -15.52
N VAL A 320 -4.95 25.33 -14.31
CA VAL A 320 -6.38 25.37 -13.95
C VAL A 320 -6.92 26.79 -14.08
N VAL A 321 -6.21 27.79 -13.57
CA VAL A 321 -6.60 29.20 -13.67
C VAL A 321 -6.67 29.64 -15.13
N ALA A 322 -5.69 29.30 -15.97
CA ALA A 322 -5.71 29.60 -17.41
C ALA A 322 -6.95 29.03 -18.10
N ILE A 323 -7.31 27.77 -17.81
CA ILE A 323 -8.50 27.11 -18.34
C ILE A 323 -9.78 27.80 -17.83
N LEU A 324 -9.88 28.09 -16.53
CA LEU A 324 -11.06 28.72 -15.94
C LEU A 324 -11.27 30.15 -16.44
N LEU A 325 -10.20 30.90 -16.72
CA LEU A 325 -10.27 32.22 -17.35
C LEU A 325 -10.83 32.11 -18.78
N VAL A 326 -10.40 31.12 -19.57
CA VAL A 326 -10.93 30.89 -20.94
C VAL A 326 -12.39 30.41 -20.93
N ARG A 327 -12.74 29.58 -19.95
CA ARG A 327 -14.11 29.09 -19.75
C ARG A 327 -15.00 30.12 -19.05
N TRP A 328 -14.41 31.22 -18.58
CA TRP A 328 -15.06 32.31 -17.86
C TRP A 328 -15.88 31.84 -16.65
N ARG A 329 -15.19 31.18 -15.71
CA ARG A 329 -15.77 30.61 -14.48
C ARG A 329 -15.23 31.32 -13.23
N PRO A 330 -15.60 32.59 -12.98
CA PRO A 330 -15.12 33.35 -11.82
C PRO A 330 -15.58 32.75 -10.49
N ASP A 331 -16.72 32.05 -10.49
CA ASP A 331 -17.23 31.26 -9.37
C ASP A 331 -16.19 30.24 -8.88
N LEU A 332 -15.58 29.50 -9.81
CA LEU A 332 -14.59 28.48 -9.50
C LEU A 332 -13.20 29.07 -9.21
N LEU A 333 -12.87 30.22 -9.83
CA LEU A 333 -11.62 30.93 -9.52
C LEU A 333 -11.61 31.44 -8.08
N LEU A 334 -12.73 32.03 -7.62
CA LEU A 334 -12.86 32.49 -6.25
C LEU A 334 -12.72 31.32 -5.26
N GLY A 335 -13.45 30.22 -5.51
CA GLY A 335 -13.39 29.05 -4.62
C GLY A 335 -12.00 28.42 -4.55
N LEU A 336 -11.30 28.30 -5.70
CA LEU A 336 -9.92 27.81 -5.73
C LEU A 336 -8.97 28.72 -4.94
N GLY A 337 -9.13 30.04 -5.11
CA GLY A 337 -8.34 31.04 -4.38
C GLY A 337 -8.56 30.97 -2.88
N VAL A 338 -9.82 30.89 -2.44
CA VAL A 338 -10.18 30.74 -1.01
C VAL A 338 -9.60 29.46 -0.42
N ALA A 339 -9.74 28.33 -1.13
CA ALA A 339 -9.22 27.05 -0.66
C ALA A 339 -7.68 27.06 -0.51
N LEU A 340 -6.96 27.56 -1.52
CA LEU A 340 -5.49 27.59 -1.50
C LEU A 340 -4.94 28.61 -0.52
N ALA A 341 -5.47 29.84 -0.49
CA ALA A 341 -4.97 30.89 0.38
C ALA A 341 -5.20 30.56 1.86
N GLY A 342 -6.37 30.03 2.18
CA GLY A 342 -6.70 29.62 3.54
C GLY A 342 -5.86 28.44 4.03
N ASP A 343 -5.68 27.42 3.18
CA ASP A 343 -4.82 26.26 3.48
C ASP A 343 -3.37 26.69 3.74
N LEU A 344 -2.77 27.44 2.81
CA LEU A 344 -1.40 27.93 2.94
C LEU A 344 -1.22 28.80 4.20
N GLY A 345 -2.15 29.72 4.45
CA GLY A 345 -2.12 30.58 5.63
C GLY A 345 -2.23 29.80 6.94
N SER A 346 -3.13 28.80 6.99
CA SER A 346 -3.36 27.99 8.17
C SER A 346 -2.17 27.07 8.47
N VAL A 347 -1.66 26.36 7.46
CA VAL A 347 -0.49 25.48 7.62
C VAL A 347 0.73 26.29 8.08
N PHE A 348 0.96 27.47 7.49
CA PHE A 348 2.04 28.35 7.89
C PHE A 348 1.93 28.82 9.34
N LEU A 349 0.73 29.27 9.75
CA LEU A 349 0.48 29.72 11.13
C LEU A 349 0.62 28.57 12.13
N LEU A 350 -0.01 27.43 11.87
CA LEU A 350 -0.01 26.29 12.78
C LEU A 350 1.39 25.70 12.96
N LYS A 351 2.20 25.62 11.89
CA LYS A 351 3.61 25.18 12.01
C LYS A 351 4.44 26.07 12.93
N ARG A 352 4.17 27.38 12.93
CA ARG A 352 4.80 28.36 13.83
C ARG A 352 4.18 28.41 15.22
N LEU A 353 2.98 27.87 15.42
CA LEU A 353 2.36 27.82 16.73
C LEU A 353 2.87 26.59 17.51
N PHE A 354 2.83 25.42 16.87
CA PHE A 354 3.12 24.15 17.54
C PHE A 354 4.60 23.78 17.60
N HIS A 355 5.42 24.19 16.63
CA HIS A 355 6.86 23.84 16.55
C HIS A 355 7.17 22.34 16.75
N ARG A 356 6.24 21.45 16.39
CA ARG A 356 6.40 20.01 16.60
C ARG A 356 7.63 19.49 15.87
N THR A 357 8.46 18.72 16.57
CA THR A 357 9.62 18.03 16.01
C THR A 357 9.18 16.97 15.01
N ARG A 358 9.96 16.79 13.94
CA ARG A 358 9.73 15.75 12.93
C ARG A 358 10.27 14.40 13.41
N PRO A 359 9.83 13.29 12.79
CA PRO A 359 10.49 12.00 12.99
C PRO A 359 11.99 12.10 12.71
N GLU A 360 12.79 11.41 13.52
CA GLU A 360 14.25 11.40 13.42
C GLU A 360 14.71 10.62 12.17
N LEU A 361 14.05 9.49 11.92
CA LEU A 361 14.29 8.57 10.80
C LEU A 361 13.68 9.05 9.47
N ARG A 362 13.38 10.34 9.31
CA ARG A 362 12.81 10.89 8.06
C ARG A 362 13.72 10.67 6.86
N PHE A 363 13.15 10.46 5.67
CA PHE A 363 13.93 10.19 4.45
C PHE A 363 14.55 11.46 3.84
N PHE A 364 13.80 12.56 3.77
CA PHE A 364 14.28 13.85 3.25
C PHE A 364 14.58 14.85 4.37
N ALA A 365 15.60 15.68 4.15
CA ALA A 365 15.97 16.77 5.04
C ALA A 365 14.99 17.94 4.88
N GLU A 366 14.43 18.40 6.00
CA GLU A 366 13.45 19.48 6.02
C GLU A 366 13.57 20.24 7.35
N THR A 367 13.52 21.57 7.29
CA THR A 367 13.78 22.46 8.43
C THR A 367 12.52 23.03 9.07
N SER A 368 11.36 22.91 8.41
CA SER A 368 10.08 23.37 8.94
C SER A 368 9.46 22.40 9.95
N GLY A 369 8.61 22.90 10.85
CA GLY A 369 7.89 22.06 11.83
C GLY A 369 7.01 20.97 11.21
N SER A 370 6.73 19.90 11.99
CA SER A 370 5.99 18.74 11.50
C SER A 370 4.47 18.96 11.43
N PHE A 371 3.88 19.64 12.42
CA PHE A 371 2.43 19.74 12.54
C PHE A 371 1.87 21.04 11.96
N PRO A 372 0.78 21.00 11.16
CA PRO A 372 0.26 19.85 10.43
C PRO A 372 1.06 19.58 9.14
N SER A 373 0.81 18.44 8.49
CA SER A 373 1.43 18.12 7.20
C SER A 373 0.85 18.98 6.06
N GLY A 374 1.68 19.86 5.49
CA GLY A 374 1.27 20.74 4.40
C GLY A 374 0.97 20.02 3.09
N HIS A 375 1.70 18.94 2.75
CA HIS A 375 1.41 18.13 1.56
C HIS A 375 0.05 17.43 1.68
N ALA A 376 -0.28 16.92 2.88
CA ALA A 376 -1.58 16.31 3.15
C ALA A 376 -2.69 17.35 3.06
N ALA A 377 -2.52 18.53 3.66
CA ALA A 377 -3.50 19.61 3.63
C ALA A 377 -3.78 20.11 2.21
N LEU A 378 -2.72 20.44 1.45
CA LEU A 378 -2.82 20.79 0.03
C LEU A 378 -3.46 19.68 -0.79
N SER A 379 -3.21 18.40 -0.47
CA SER A 379 -3.82 17.30 -1.24
C SER A 379 -5.34 17.29 -1.16
N VAL A 380 -5.92 17.68 -0.02
CA VAL A 380 -7.37 17.79 0.14
C VAL A 380 -7.89 19.12 -0.38
N ALA A 381 -7.23 20.24 -0.04
CA ALA A 381 -7.67 21.57 -0.45
C ALA A 381 -7.57 21.75 -1.97
N PHE A 382 -6.41 21.51 -2.57
CA PHE A 382 -6.18 21.69 -4.01
C PHE A 382 -6.84 20.59 -4.84
N TYR A 383 -6.47 19.31 -4.64
CA TYR A 383 -6.99 18.26 -5.51
C TYR A 383 -8.48 17.98 -5.25
N GLY A 384 -8.96 18.10 -4.00
CA GLY A 384 -10.40 18.05 -3.73
C GLY A 384 -11.15 19.13 -4.51
N PHE A 385 -10.63 20.35 -4.54
CA PHE A 385 -11.25 21.44 -5.30
C PHE A 385 -11.07 21.27 -6.82
N LEU A 386 -9.95 20.72 -7.29
CA LEU A 386 -9.75 20.35 -8.69
C LEU A 386 -10.79 19.34 -9.17
N PHE A 387 -11.04 18.29 -8.40
CA PHE A 387 -12.07 17.30 -8.74
C PHE A 387 -13.49 17.89 -8.65
N PHE A 388 -13.73 18.82 -7.73
CA PHE A 388 -14.95 19.63 -7.72
C PHE A 388 -15.09 20.45 -9.02
N ILE A 389 -14.03 21.11 -9.48
CA ILE A 389 -14.01 21.82 -10.78
C ILE A 389 -14.33 20.86 -11.94
N LEU A 390 -13.68 19.69 -11.99
CA LEU A 390 -13.90 18.69 -13.05
C LEU A 390 -15.35 18.20 -13.08
N TRP A 391 -15.98 18.02 -11.91
CA TRP A 391 -17.41 17.73 -11.81
C TRP A 391 -18.28 18.90 -12.32
N ARG A 392 -17.99 20.14 -11.89
CA ARG A 392 -18.74 21.35 -12.30
C ARG A 392 -18.56 21.73 -13.77
N LEU A 393 -17.49 21.24 -14.40
CA LEU A 393 -17.24 21.34 -15.83
C LEU A 393 -17.79 20.15 -16.62
N ARG A 394 -18.46 19.19 -15.96
CA ARG A 394 -19.03 17.97 -16.55
C ARG A 394 -18.00 17.05 -17.22
N VAL A 395 -16.74 17.15 -16.83
CA VAL A 395 -15.67 16.23 -17.26
C VAL A 395 -15.82 14.90 -16.53
N LEU A 396 -16.16 14.95 -15.23
CA LEU A 396 -16.40 13.78 -14.39
C LEU A 396 -17.80 13.83 -13.78
N ARG A 397 -18.35 12.65 -13.46
CA ARG A 397 -19.55 12.54 -12.62
C ARG A 397 -19.16 12.72 -11.14
N ALA A 398 -20.08 13.20 -10.31
CA ALA A 398 -19.81 13.45 -8.89
C ALA A 398 -19.18 12.25 -8.14
N PRO A 399 -19.66 10.99 -8.32
CA PRO A 399 -19.01 9.83 -7.69
C PRO A 399 -17.56 9.64 -8.11
N ALA A 400 -17.26 9.79 -9.41
CA ALA A 400 -15.91 9.63 -9.94
C ALA A 400 -14.98 10.75 -9.45
N ALA A 401 -15.50 11.98 -9.35
CA ALA A 401 -14.76 13.10 -8.80
C ALA A 401 -14.41 12.89 -7.31
N LEU A 402 -15.38 12.43 -6.50
CA LEU A 402 -15.16 12.15 -5.08
C LEU A 402 -14.12 11.04 -4.88
N VAL A 403 -14.25 9.92 -5.60
CA VAL A 403 -13.31 8.80 -5.51
C VAL A 403 -11.91 9.22 -5.97
N GLY A 404 -11.81 10.00 -7.05
CA GLY A 404 -10.53 10.54 -7.54
C GLY A 404 -9.84 11.45 -6.52
N ALA A 405 -10.59 12.39 -5.92
CA ALA A 405 -10.08 13.27 -4.87
C ALA A 405 -9.59 12.50 -3.65
N ALA A 406 -10.40 11.57 -3.14
CA ALA A 406 -10.06 10.79 -1.96
C ALA A 406 -8.85 9.86 -2.21
N THR A 407 -8.77 9.25 -3.40
CA THR A 407 -7.65 8.38 -3.77
C THR A 407 -6.34 9.16 -3.83
N LEU A 408 -6.36 10.36 -4.42
CA LEU A 408 -5.16 11.17 -4.53
C LEU A 408 -4.72 11.71 -3.16
N ALA A 409 -5.66 12.19 -2.32
CA ALA A 409 -5.36 12.61 -0.96
C ALA A 409 -4.80 11.46 -0.11
N PHE A 410 -5.35 10.24 -0.25
CA PHE A 410 -4.87 9.04 0.42
C PHE A 410 -3.43 8.71 0.05
N PHE A 411 -3.10 8.64 -1.25
CA PHE A 411 -1.74 8.31 -1.68
C PHE A 411 -0.72 9.38 -1.31
N VAL A 412 -1.09 10.67 -1.43
CA VAL A 412 -0.20 11.76 -0.98
C VAL A 412 0.04 11.66 0.52
N GLY A 413 -1.00 11.52 1.35
CA GLY A 413 -0.83 11.38 2.80
C GLY A 413 -0.04 10.12 3.19
N LEU A 414 -0.34 8.98 2.59
CA LEU A 414 0.38 7.72 2.80
C LEU A 414 1.87 7.87 2.48
N SER A 415 2.22 8.57 1.41
CA SER A 415 3.63 8.80 1.06
C SER A 415 4.38 9.60 2.15
N ARG A 416 3.71 10.56 2.82
CA ARG A 416 4.32 11.34 3.93
C ARG A 416 4.60 10.49 5.16
N VAL A 417 3.68 9.59 5.49
CA VAL A 417 3.86 8.65 6.61
C VAL A 417 4.92 7.61 6.26
N TYR A 418 4.91 7.05 5.05
CA TYR A 418 5.90 6.04 4.63
C TYR A 418 7.32 6.58 4.55
N LEU A 419 7.51 7.80 4.02
CA LEU A 419 8.81 8.50 3.99
C LEU A 419 9.25 9.02 5.37
N LEU A 420 8.43 8.83 6.40
CA LEU A 420 8.63 9.33 7.76
C LEU A 420 8.88 10.83 7.82
N GLU A 421 8.40 11.58 6.82
CA GLU A 421 8.52 13.05 6.85
C GLU A 421 7.56 13.67 7.85
N HIS A 422 6.48 12.97 8.18
CA HIS A 422 5.44 13.38 9.10
C HIS A 422 4.90 12.18 9.86
N TYR A 423 4.43 12.40 11.09
CA TYR A 423 3.70 11.40 11.84
C TYR A 423 2.29 11.20 11.26
N LEU A 424 1.61 10.11 11.64
CA LEU A 424 0.26 9.82 11.16
C LEU A 424 -0.71 10.93 11.58
N SER A 425 -0.63 11.38 12.83
CA SER A 425 -1.49 12.46 13.33
C SER A 425 -1.27 13.80 12.59
N ASP A 426 -0.05 14.10 12.12
CA ASP A 426 0.24 15.30 11.32
C ASP A 426 -0.48 15.25 9.97
N VAL A 427 -0.56 14.07 9.35
CA VAL A 427 -1.24 13.84 8.07
C VAL A 427 -2.75 13.92 8.23
N LEU A 428 -3.30 13.28 9.27
CA LEU A 428 -4.74 13.34 9.58
C LEU A 428 -5.19 14.77 9.85
N ASN A 429 -4.45 15.53 10.67
CA ASN A 429 -4.75 16.94 10.93
C ASN A 429 -4.54 17.82 9.69
N GLY A 430 -3.55 17.50 8.84
CA GLY A 430 -3.41 18.13 7.53
C GLY A 430 -4.66 17.94 6.68
N TRP A 431 -5.17 16.72 6.56
CA TRP A 431 -6.42 16.44 5.82
C TRP A 431 -7.62 17.20 6.40
N LEU A 432 -7.75 17.32 7.73
CA LEU A 432 -8.83 18.09 8.36
C LEU A 432 -8.73 19.59 8.02
N VAL A 433 -7.54 20.19 8.11
CA VAL A 433 -7.30 21.59 7.72
C VAL A 433 -7.64 21.81 6.24
N GLY A 434 -7.14 20.93 5.37
CA GLY A 434 -7.45 21.00 3.94
C GLY A 434 -8.93 20.82 3.64
N ALA A 435 -9.65 19.99 4.41
CA ALA A 435 -11.09 19.79 4.26
C ALA A 435 -11.90 21.02 4.66
N ILE A 436 -11.51 21.75 5.72
CA ILE A 436 -12.13 23.02 6.11
C ILE A 436 -12.05 24.02 4.94
N TRP A 437 -10.87 24.16 4.34
CA TRP A 437 -10.66 25.10 3.25
C TRP A 437 -11.25 24.65 1.91
N LEU A 438 -11.34 23.34 1.67
CA LEU A 438 -12.12 22.78 0.58
C LEU A 438 -13.61 23.17 0.71
N LEU A 439 -14.20 22.99 1.90
CA LEU A 439 -15.59 23.36 2.17
C LEU A 439 -15.80 24.88 2.03
N ALA A 440 -14.86 25.70 2.52
CA ALA A 440 -14.91 27.15 2.37
C ALA A 440 -14.81 27.58 0.90
N GLY A 441 -13.94 26.94 0.11
CA GLY A 441 -13.82 27.18 -1.32
C GLY A 441 -15.10 26.80 -2.07
N VAL A 442 -15.69 25.63 -1.77
CA VAL A 442 -16.98 25.21 -2.35
C VAL A 442 -18.08 26.19 -1.96
N ALA A 443 -18.14 26.60 -0.69
CA ALA A 443 -19.09 27.59 -0.20
C ALA A 443 -18.95 28.92 -0.95
N ALA A 444 -17.73 29.43 -1.15
CA ALA A 444 -17.47 30.65 -1.90
C ALA A 444 -17.91 30.55 -3.37
N SER A 445 -17.68 29.40 -4.02
CA SER A 445 -18.15 29.15 -5.39
C SER A 445 -19.67 29.11 -5.50
N GLU A 446 -20.36 28.39 -4.62
CA GLU A 446 -21.83 28.31 -4.65
C GLU A 446 -22.46 29.65 -4.26
N TRP A 447 -21.90 30.36 -3.27
CA TRP A 447 -22.33 31.70 -2.89
C TRP A 447 -22.25 32.68 -4.05
N TRP A 448 -21.15 32.67 -4.82
CA TRP A 448 -21.00 33.53 -5.99
C TRP A 448 -22.06 33.23 -7.05
N LEU A 449 -22.33 31.96 -7.32
CA LEU A 449 -23.31 31.54 -8.31
C LEU A 449 -24.75 31.92 -7.94
N ASP A 450 -25.07 31.90 -6.65
CA ASP A 450 -26.38 32.33 -6.14
C ASP A 450 -26.51 33.86 -6.11
N SER A 451 -25.45 34.55 -5.71
CA SER A 451 -25.49 36.00 -5.46
C SER A 451 -25.28 36.84 -6.73
N ARG A 452 -24.68 36.28 -7.78
CA ARG A 452 -24.32 37.03 -8.99
C ARG A 452 -24.75 36.26 -10.25
N PRO A 453 -25.44 36.90 -11.20
CA PRO A 453 -25.65 36.32 -12.51
C PRO A 453 -24.31 35.99 -13.15
N ARG A 454 -24.24 34.90 -13.92
CA ARG A 454 -23.02 34.58 -14.67
C ARG A 454 -22.72 35.75 -15.62
N PRO A 455 -21.56 36.40 -15.51
CA PRO A 455 -21.21 37.47 -16.42
C PRO A 455 -21.18 36.94 -17.85
N PRO A 456 -21.58 37.74 -18.85
CA PRO A 456 -21.50 37.35 -20.25
C PRO A 456 -20.08 36.92 -20.57
N ARG A 457 -19.95 35.83 -21.34
CA ARG A 457 -18.64 35.29 -21.70
C ARG A 457 -17.95 36.29 -22.64
N PRO A 458 -16.77 36.83 -22.28
CA PRO A 458 -16.06 37.73 -23.18
C PRO A 458 -15.67 36.99 -24.46
N GLU A 459 -15.84 37.64 -25.60
CA GLU A 459 -15.34 37.13 -26.88
C GLU A 459 -13.81 37.13 -26.84
N ARG A 460 -13.23 35.92 -26.70
CA ARG A 460 -11.77 35.74 -26.76
C ARG A 460 -11.37 35.21 -28.13
N SER A 461 -10.37 35.84 -28.73
CA SER A 461 -9.80 35.41 -30.01
C SER A 461 -9.33 33.95 -29.96
N GLY A 462 -9.27 33.29 -31.13
CA GLY A 462 -8.75 31.92 -31.24
C GLY A 462 -7.31 31.82 -30.69
N LEU A 463 -6.52 32.88 -30.90
CA LEU A 463 -5.16 33.00 -30.38
C LEU A 463 -5.10 32.93 -28.86
N VAL A 464 -5.94 33.69 -28.14
CA VAL A 464 -5.96 33.67 -26.66
C VAL A 464 -6.36 32.30 -26.13
N ARG A 465 -7.31 31.62 -26.79
CA ARG A 465 -7.69 30.25 -26.43
C ARG A 465 -6.56 29.26 -26.67
N GLY A 466 -5.90 29.34 -27.82
CA GLY A 466 -4.73 28.52 -28.15
C GLY A 466 -3.59 28.73 -27.16
N ALA A 467 -3.26 29.98 -26.84
CA ALA A 467 -2.21 30.34 -25.89
C ALA A 467 -2.48 29.80 -24.48
N ALA A 468 -3.72 29.89 -23.99
CA ALA A 468 -4.08 29.36 -22.68
C ALA A 468 -4.03 27.83 -22.62
N VAL A 469 -4.42 27.14 -23.69
CA VAL A 469 -4.28 25.68 -23.79
C VAL A 469 -2.80 25.28 -23.85
N ALA A 470 -1.98 26.02 -24.62
CA ALA A 470 -0.54 25.80 -24.68
C ALA A 470 0.13 26.03 -23.31
N LEU A 471 -0.24 27.09 -22.59
CA LEU A 471 0.23 27.36 -21.23
C LEU A 471 -0.17 26.23 -20.27
N ALA A 472 -1.43 25.79 -20.30
CA ALA A 472 -1.89 24.68 -19.47
C ALA A 472 -1.13 23.39 -19.78
N ALA A 473 -0.90 23.07 -21.06
CA ALA A 473 -0.12 21.92 -21.48
C ALA A 473 1.34 22.03 -21.00
N LEU A 474 1.97 23.20 -21.16
CA LEU A 474 3.34 23.45 -20.68
C LEU A 474 3.45 23.27 -19.16
N CYS A 475 2.51 23.82 -18.40
CA CYS A 475 2.49 23.68 -16.95
C CYS A 475 2.25 22.24 -16.50
N VAL A 476 1.35 21.49 -17.15
CA VAL A 476 1.13 20.07 -16.85
C VAL A 476 2.37 19.24 -17.18
N THR A 477 3.03 19.50 -18.31
CA THR A 477 4.30 18.84 -18.67
C THR A 477 5.40 19.19 -17.67
N GLY A 478 5.53 20.46 -17.28
CA GLY A 478 6.47 20.90 -16.25
C GLY A 478 6.22 20.24 -14.90
N ALA A 479 4.95 20.09 -14.51
CA ALA A 479 4.56 19.35 -13.30
C ALA A 479 4.95 17.87 -13.40
N ALA A 480 4.69 17.23 -14.54
CA ALA A 480 5.08 15.83 -14.77
C ALA A 480 6.61 15.64 -14.75
N LEU A 481 7.37 16.57 -15.34
CA LEU A 481 8.83 16.56 -15.27
C LEU A 481 9.31 16.72 -13.83
N GLN A 482 8.74 17.67 -13.06
CA GLN A 482 9.09 17.87 -11.66
C GLN A 482 8.80 16.65 -10.78
N VAL A 483 7.75 15.89 -11.09
CA VAL A 483 7.45 14.60 -10.44
C VAL A 483 8.48 13.54 -10.82
N ALA A 484 8.82 13.44 -12.11
CA ALA A 484 9.76 12.44 -12.63
C ALA A 484 11.21 12.69 -12.18
N THR A 485 11.59 13.94 -11.93
CA THR A 485 12.92 14.34 -11.45
C THR A 485 12.91 14.74 -9.98
N TYR A 486 11.90 14.31 -9.22
CA TYR A 486 11.75 14.70 -7.82
C TYR A 486 12.89 14.13 -6.98
N ASP A 487 13.81 15.00 -6.59
CA ASP A 487 14.89 14.68 -5.68
C ASP A 487 15.05 15.82 -4.67
N LYS A 488 15.08 15.45 -3.39
CA LYS A 488 15.30 16.36 -2.27
C LYS A 488 16.55 15.89 -1.53
N ALA A 489 17.22 16.83 -0.87
CA ALA A 489 18.34 16.50 0.00
C ALA A 489 17.90 15.41 0.99
N ARG A 490 18.62 14.29 1.02
CA ARG A 490 18.34 13.20 1.95
C ARG A 490 18.68 13.63 3.36
N ASN A 491 17.91 13.14 4.33
CA ASN A 491 18.23 13.33 5.72
C ASN A 491 19.53 12.58 6.03
N VAL A 492 20.52 13.28 6.57
CA VAL A 492 21.66 12.63 7.18
C VAL A 492 21.20 12.33 8.60
N VAL A 493 20.90 11.06 8.89
CA VAL A 493 20.63 10.64 10.27
C VAL A 493 21.85 11.07 11.08
N ALA A 494 21.64 11.87 12.13
CA ALA A 494 22.71 12.28 13.02
C ALA A 494 23.51 11.01 13.38
N THR A 495 24.83 11.07 13.24
CA THR A 495 25.73 10.02 13.74
C THR A 495 25.22 9.58 15.10
N ARG A 496 24.94 8.28 15.27
CA ARG A 496 24.58 7.67 16.57
C ARG A 496 25.39 8.37 17.65
N GLU A 497 24.74 8.82 18.71
CA GLU A 497 25.46 9.35 19.87
C GLU A 497 26.57 8.35 20.24
N ALA A 498 27.74 8.88 20.60
CA ALA A 498 28.87 8.04 20.94
C ALA A 498 28.46 7.06 22.04
N ASP A 499 28.88 5.80 21.91
CA ASP A 499 28.56 4.76 22.88
C ASP A 499 28.85 5.26 24.31
N ALA A 500 27.84 5.19 25.17
CA ALA A 500 27.94 5.63 26.56
C ALA A 500 28.62 4.54 27.38
N VAL A 501 29.81 4.83 27.91
CA VAL A 501 30.51 3.90 28.79
C VAL A 501 29.83 3.88 30.16
N PHE A 502 29.47 2.70 30.65
CA PHE A 502 28.87 2.53 31.98
C PHE A 502 29.78 1.74 32.93
N GLY A 503 29.68 2.04 34.22
CA GLY A 503 30.43 1.37 35.28
C GLY A 503 29.86 -0.01 35.61
N THR A 504 28.64 -0.05 36.14
CA THR A 504 27.92 -1.31 36.45
C THR A 504 26.47 -1.26 35.99
N VAL A 505 25.86 -2.43 35.80
CA VAL A 505 24.44 -2.52 35.40
C VAL A 505 23.54 -1.96 36.50
N GLU A 506 23.89 -2.13 37.77
CA GLU A 506 23.17 -1.57 38.92
C GLU A 506 23.10 -0.05 38.87
N ALA A 507 24.19 0.61 38.47
CA ALA A 507 24.21 2.06 38.30
C ALA A 507 23.29 2.52 37.16
N LEU A 508 23.19 1.75 36.07
CA LEU A 508 22.27 2.05 34.97
C LEU A 508 20.80 1.86 35.35
N VAL A 509 20.50 0.85 36.17
CA VAL A 509 19.15 0.65 36.70
C VAL A 509 18.78 1.78 37.66
N ALA A 510 19.68 2.13 38.58
CA ALA A 510 19.48 3.21 39.54
C ALA A 510 19.29 4.59 38.90
N SER A 511 19.91 4.84 37.73
CA SER A 511 19.72 6.08 36.97
C SER A 511 18.41 6.16 36.19
N GLY A 512 17.64 5.06 36.13
CA GLY A 512 16.43 4.96 35.31
C GLY A 512 16.71 4.79 33.81
N ALA A 513 17.98 4.56 33.42
CA ALA A 513 18.36 4.37 32.03
C ALA A 513 17.87 3.03 31.44
N LEU A 514 17.49 2.06 32.27
CA LEU A 514 17.01 0.74 31.87
C LEU A 514 15.57 0.50 32.36
N PRO A 515 14.54 1.01 31.65
CA PRO A 515 13.16 0.70 31.98
C PRO A 515 12.89 -0.80 31.83
N GLY A 516 12.27 -1.41 32.86
CA GLY A 516 12.01 -2.85 32.92
C GLY A 516 10.75 -3.32 32.18
N GLY A 517 10.02 -2.43 31.51
CA GLY A 517 8.80 -2.76 30.78
C GLY A 517 9.00 -2.78 29.26
N THR A 518 8.27 -3.66 28.58
CA THR A 518 8.05 -3.56 27.14
C THR A 518 6.60 -3.20 26.85
N GLU A 519 6.33 -2.76 25.63
CA GLU A 519 5.02 -2.24 25.25
C GLU A 519 4.62 -2.69 23.84
N SER A 520 3.31 -2.71 23.58
CA SER A 520 2.79 -2.87 22.23
C SER A 520 2.91 -1.57 21.43
N VAL A 521 2.58 -1.63 20.13
CA VAL A 521 2.49 -0.43 19.29
C VAL A 521 1.51 0.61 19.86
N ALA A 522 0.47 0.17 20.58
CA ALA A 522 -0.52 1.04 21.21
C ALA A 522 -0.09 1.58 22.58
N GLY A 523 1.07 1.16 23.10
CA GLY A 523 1.54 1.54 24.44
C GLY A 523 0.90 0.74 25.57
N THR A 524 0.23 -0.38 25.25
CA THR A 524 -0.21 -1.30 26.29
C THR A 524 1.03 -2.00 26.87
N PRO A 525 1.21 -2.02 28.20
CA PRO A 525 2.29 -2.76 28.83
C PRO A 525 2.24 -4.24 28.44
N LEU A 526 3.39 -4.80 28.10
CA LEU A 526 3.61 -6.20 27.76
C LEU A 526 4.58 -6.83 28.77
N GLU A 527 5.03 -8.05 28.46
CA GLU A 527 6.00 -8.82 29.23
C GLU A 527 7.23 -7.97 29.56
N PRO A 528 7.76 -8.05 30.80
CA PRO A 528 8.86 -7.22 31.22
C PRO A 528 10.17 -7.64 30.54
N VAL A 529 11.13 -6.72 30.58
CA VAL A 529 12.53 -7.06 30.37
C VAL A 529 12.96 -8.01 31.48
N ASN A 530 13.40 -9.20 31.12
CA ASN A 530 13.81 -10.26 32.06
C ASN A 530 15.20 -10.82 31.74
N VAL A 531 15.86 -10.37 30.66
CA VAL A 531 17.22 -10.77 30.30
C VAL A 531 18.03 -9.55 29.90
N LEU A 532 19.27 -9.47 30.36
CA LEU A 532 20.29 -8.50 29.98
C LEU A 532 21.53 -9.27 29.53
N VAL A 533 22.05 -8.99 28.34
CA VAL A 533 23.20 -9.71 27.78
C VAL A 533 24.33 -8.74 27.49
N LEU A 534 25.51 -9.00 28.05
CA LEU A 534 26.76 -8.30 27.76
C LEU A 534 27.57 -9.13 26.77
N ALA A 535 27.76 -8.56 25.57
CA ALA A 535 28.45 -9.24 24.47
C ALA A 535 29.21 -8.23 23.61
N ARG A 536 30.24 -8.68 22.89
CA ARG A 536 31.05 -7.80 22.02
C ARG A 536 30.20 -7.16 20.91
N ASP A 537 29.33 -7.95 20.30
CA ASP A 537 28.44 -7.55 19.22
C ASP A 537 27.23 -8.47 19.11
N GLU A 538 26.35 -8.18 18.15
CA GLU A 538 25.15 -8.98 17.85
C GLU A 538 25.51 -10.40 17.37
N ALA A 539 26.64 -10.55 16.67
CA ALA A 539 27.10 -11.85 16.15
C ALA A 539 27.52 -12.78 17.29
N ALA A 540 28.14 -12.27 18.36
CA ALA A 540 28.45 -13.02 19.56
C ALA A 540 27.18 -13.56 20.24
N VAL A 541 26.13 -12.73 20.33
CA VAL A 541 24.83 -13.16 20.88
C VAL A 541 24.18 -14.22 20.00
N GLU A 542 24.16 -14.02 18.68
CA GLU A 542 23.63 -14.99 17.72
C GLU A 542 24.37 -16.33 17.79
N ASN A 543 25.70 -16.32 17.87
CA ASN A 543 26.51 -17.54 17.99
C ASN A 543 26.25 -18.29 19.29
N ALA A 544 26.16 -17.59 20.43
CA ALA A 544 25.89 -18.20 21.72
C ALA A 544 24.51 -18.87 21.74
N LEU A 545 23.49 -18.18 21.24
CA LEU A 545 22.13 -18.72 21.12
C LEU A 545 22.05 -19.89 20.12
N ALA A 546 22.74 -19.81 18.99
CA ALA A 546 22.75 -20.88 18.00
C ALA A 546 23.29 -22.22 18.55
N GLN A 547 24.28 -22.18 19.46
CA GLN A 547 24.83 -23.39 20.07
C GLN A 547 23.85 -24.12 20.98
N VAL A 548 22.89 -23.41 21.57
CA VAL A 548 21.85 -23.98 22.45
C VAL A 548 20.53 -24.24 21.72
N GLY A 549 20.57 -24.23 20.37
CA GLY A 549 19.45 -24.60 19.50
C GLY A 549 18.47 -23.46 19.22
N TRP A 550 18.77 -22.23 19.63
CA TRP A 550 17.98 -21.05 19.29
C TRP A 550 18.33 -20.57 17.89
N LYS A 551 17.32 -20.30 17.07
CA LYS A 551 17.49 -19.83 15.69
C LYS A 551 16.96 -18.43 15.54
N ARG A 552 17.65 -17.62 14.74
CA ARG A 552 17.22 -16.26 14.41
C ARG A 552 15.89 -16.28 13.67
N ALA A 553 14.93 -15.50 14.15
CA ALA A 553 13.65 -15.31 13.48
C ALA A 553 13.86 -14.56 12.16
N ALA A 554 13.15 -14.97 11.11
CA ALA A 554 13.20 -14.26 9.85
C ALA A 554 12.55 -12.88 9.98
N ALA A 555 13.07 -11.90 9.24
CA ALA A 555 12.44 -10.60 9.15
C ALA A 555 10.97 -10.74 8.64
N PRO A 556 10.05 -9.91 9.15
CA PRO A 556 8.64 -9.95 8.77
C PRO A 556 8.47 -9.64 7.28
N GLY A 557 7.59 -10.41 6.63
CA GLY A 557 7.59 -10.50 5.18
C GLY A 557 6.48 -11.39 4.59
N VAL A 558 6.00 -11.16 3.34
CA VAL A 558 4.96 -12.02 2.71
C VAL A 558 5.33 -13.49 2.75
N MET A 559 6.53 -13.87 2.32
CA MET A 559 6.91 -15.28 2.28
C MET A 559 7.13 -15.87 3.67
N SER A 560 7.75 -15.13 4.59
CA SER A 560 7.97 -15.59 5.96
C SER A 560 6.68 -15.65 6.78
N LEU A 561 5.79 -14.66 6.63
CA LEU A 561 4.44 -14.67 7.23
C LEU A 561 3.53 -15.70 6.57
N GLY A 562 3.61 -15.90 5.25
CA GLY A 562 2.85 -16.92 4.54
C GLY A 562 3.28 -18.33 4.94
N ARG A 563 4.59 -18.58 5.07
CA ARG A 563 5.13 -19.83 5.61
C ARG A 563 4.72 -20.04 7.05
N ALA A 564 4.86 -19.03 7.89
CA ALA A 564 4.43 -19.08 9.28
C ALA A 564 2.90 -19.32 9.37
N ALA A 565 2.10 -18.71 8.51
CA ALA A 565 0.66 -18.91 8.51
C ALA A 565 0.25 -20.30 8.05
N LEU A 566 0.91 -20.81 6.99
CA LEU A 566 0.72 -22.18 6.54
C LEU A 566 1.12 -23.16 7.63
N ALA A 567 2.27 -22.96 8.29
CA ALA A 567 2.76 -23.78 9.39
C ALA A 567 1.84 -23.74 10.62
N ALA A 568 1.30 -22.57 10.99
CA ALA A 568 0.31 -22.42 12.05
C ALA A 568 -0.99 -23.17 11.75
N TRP A 569 -1.44 -23.13 10.48
CA TRP A 569 -2.65 -23.79 10.02
C TRP A 569 -2.48 -25.30 9.87
N SER A 570 -1.35 -25.76 9.32
CA SER A 570 -1.02 -27.17 9.13
C SER A 570 -0.39 -27.84 10.35
N ASN A 571 -0.23 -27.09 11.44
CA ASN A 571 0.42 -27.50 12.69
C ASN A 571 1.84 -28.05 12.49
N GLN A 572 2.57 -27.47 11.54
CA GLN A 572 3.95 -27.82 11.22
C GLN A 572 4.95 -26.91 11.96
N PRO A 573 6.20 -27.36 12.15
CA PRO A 573 7.26 -26.53 12.71
C PRO A 573 7.73 -25.48 11.69
N ASP A 574 8.02 -24.26 12.17
CA ASP A 574 8.83 -23.29 11.42
C ASP A 574 9.86 -22.65 12.35
N ALA A 575 11.11 -23.09 12.19
CA ALA A 575 12.22 -22.69 13.02
C ALA A 575 12.72 -21.26 12.74
N THR A 576 12.23 -20.59 11.69
CA THR A 576 12.58 -19.20 11.38
C THR A 576 11.37 -18.28 11.23
N ALA A 577 10.20 -18.68 11.76
CA ALA A 577 9.01 -17.87 11.71
C ALA A 577 9.25 -16.44 12.26
N PRO A 578 8.66 -15.40 11.64
CA PRO A 578 8.74 -14.05 12.17
C PRO A 578 8.08 -13.94 13.55
N VAL A 579 8.68 -13.15 14.43
CA VAL A 579 8.16 -12.86 15.76
C VAL A 579 7.51 -11.48 15.79
N THR A 580 6.38 -11.36 16.47
CA THR A 580 5.69 -10.06 16.65
C THR A 580 6.60 -9.09 17.40
N PRO A 581 6.82 -7.88 16.88
CA PRO A 581 7.75 -6.94 17.49
C PRO A 581 7.19 -6.35 18.77
N TYR A 582 8.04 -6.25 19.79
CA TYR A 582 7.77 -5.50 21.03
C TYR A 582 8.53 -4.18 20.98
N PHE A 583 8.08 -3.20 21.76
CA PHE A 583 8.73 -1.90 21.85
C PHE A 583 9.39 -1.70 23.21
N TRP A 584 10.65 -1.27 23.20
CA TRP A 584 11.39 -0.82 24.37
C TRP A 584 11.90 0.60 24.09
N LYS A 585 11.58 1.56 24.97
CA LYS A 585 11.82 3.00 24.73
C LYS A 585 11.32 3.48 23.35
N THR A 586 10.15 3.00 22.92
CA THR A 586 9.54 3.26 21.58
C THR A 586 10.28 2.67 20.37
N GLN A 587 11.37 1.93 20.57
CA GLN A 587 12.08 1.22 19.50
C GLN A 587 11.60 -0.23 19.40
N PRO A 588 11.31 -0.74 18.18
CA PRO A 588 11.07 -2.16 17.98
C PRO A 588 12.35 -2.96 18.31
N ASN A 589 12.20 -4.23 18.66
CA ASN A 589 13.35 -5.10 18.87
C ASN A 589 14.19 -5.23 17.59
N ASP A 590 15.51 -5.20 17.73
CA ASP A 590 16.46 -5.30 16.61
C ASP A 590 16.51 -6.72 16.05
N VAL A 591 16.51 -7.70 16.96
CA VAL A 591 16.56 -9.13 16.62
C VAL A 591 15.63 -9.93 17.51
N ALA A 592 15.25 -11.10 17.01
CA ALA A 592 14.50 -12.08 17.79
C ALA A 592 15.02 -13.48 17.47
N PHE A 593 14.99 -14.35 18.46
CA PHE A 593 15.39 -15.74 18.35
C PHE A 593 14.27 -16.63 18.87
N GLN A 594 14.21 -17.85 18.37
CA GLN A 594 13.24 -18.84 18.79
C GLN A 594 13.84 -20.24 18.84
N LYS A 595 13.40 -21.03 19.82
CA LYS A 595 13.78 -22.43 20.00
C LYS A 595 12.53 -23.31 19.97
N GLN A 596 12.60 -24.41 19.22
CA GLN A 596 11.48 -25.33 19.06
C GLN A 596 11.26 -26.15 20.33
N THR A 597 9.99 -26.47 20.58
CA THR A 597 9.58 -27.39 21.64
C THR A 597 9.57 -28.84 21.12
N PRO A 598 9.55 -29.85 22.01
CA PRO A 598 9.41 -31.26 21.64
C PRO A 598 8.17 -31.56 20.78
N ASP A 599 7.10 -30.77 20.96
CA ASP A 599 5.86 -30.89 20.18
C ASP A 599 6.04 -30.52 18.70
N ALA A 600 7.16 -29.86 18.36
CA ALA A 600 7.55 -29.47 16.99
C ALA A 600 6.44 -28.72 16.22
N THR A 601 5.71 -27.83 16.90
CA THR A 601 4.68 -26.99 16.28
C THR A 601 5.06 -25.52 16.32
N LEU A 602 4.48 -24.72 15.42
CA LEU A 602 4.59 -23.26 15.50
C LEU A 602 3.79 -22.66 16.67
N ARG A 603 2.86 -23.43 17.25
CA ARG A 603 1.97 -22.99 18.33
C ARG A 603 2.69 -22.91 19.68
N LYS A 604 3.71 -23.75 19.86
CA LYS A 604 4.47 -23.86 21.11
C LYS A 604 5.95 -23.66 20.88
N ARG A 605 6.50 -22.55 21.36
CA ARG A 605 7.90 -22.20 21.13
C ARG A 605 8.43 -21.24 22.17
N HIS A 606 9.71 -21.40 22.43
CA HIS A 606 10.53 -20.46 23.20
C HIS A 606 10.90 -19.28 22.30
N HIS A 607 10.78 -18.05 22.79
CA HIS A 607 11.18 -16.87 22.04
C HIS A 607 11.90 -15.84 22.93
N ILE A 608 12.85 -15.12 22.35
CA ILE A 608 13.51 -13.97 22.98
C ILE A 608 13.63 -12.84 21.98
N ARG A 609 13.23 -11.64 22.41
CA ARG A 609 13.38 -10.38 21.66
C ARG A 609 14.52 -9.60 22.29
N LEU A 610 15.42 -9.06 21.47
CA LEU A 610 16.58 -8.31 21.94
C LEU A 610 16.65 -6.92 21.30
N TRP A 611 17.00 -5.94 22.12
CA TRP A 611 17.29 -4.56 21.75
C TRP A 611 18.76 -4.28 22.01
N ARG A 612 19.44 -3.73 20.99
CA ARG A 612 20.79 -3.22 21.10
C ARG A 612 20.75 -1.85 21.76
N THR A 613 21.50 -1.68 22.85
CA THR A 613 21.64 -0.37 23.50
C THR A 613 22.90 0.35 23.06
N ASP A 614 22.97 1.65 23.35
CA ASP A 614 24.16 2.47 23.18
C ASP A 614 25.11 2.38 24.39
N PHE A 615 24.85 1.49 25.35
CA PHE A 615 25.67 1.29 26.53
C PHE A 615 26.75 0.24 26.30
N VAL A 616 28.00 0.61 26.59
CA VAL A 616 29.17 -0.27 26.48
C VAL A 616 29.93 -0.29 27.82
N SER A 617 30.36 -1.46 28.28
CA SER A 617 31.14 -1.59 29.51
C SER A 617 32.55 -1.04 29.31
N ALA A 618 33.29 -0.82 30.40
CA ALA A 618 34.70 -0.45 30.33
C ALA A 618 35.55 -1.48 29.56
N ASP A 619 35.13 -2.76 29.56
CA ASP A 619 35.80 -3.86 28.85
C ASP A 619 35.39 -3.97 27.37
N GLY A 620 34.59 -3.04 26.85
CA GLY A 620 34.14 -3.02 25.46
C GLY A 620 32.97 -3.96 25.14
N LEU A 621 32.27 -4.47 26.15
CA LEU A 621 31.07 -5.30 25.95
C LEU A 621 29.83 -4.42 25.85
N ARG A 622 29.04 -4.60 24.79
CA ARG A 622 27.77 -3.92 24.62
C ARG A 622 26.67 -4.59 25.42
N LEU A 623 25.80 -3.78 26.02
CA LEU A 623 24.60 -4.24 26.69
C LEU A 623 23.45 -4.40 25.68
N PHE A 624 22.86 -5.59 25.67
CA PHE A 624 21.61 -5.92 24.99
C PHE A 624 20.52 -6.13 26.04
N VAL A 625 19.36 -5.55 25.78
CA VAL A 625 18.17 -5.69 26.63
C VAL A 625 17.27 -6.74 26.02
N GLY A 626 16.65 -7.61 26.82
CA GLY A 626 15.91 -8.76 26.33
C GLY A 626 14.62 -9.07 27.08
N ALA A 627 13.64 -9.54 26.33
CA ALA A 627 12.39 -10.08 26.84
C ALA A 627 12.18 -11.49 26.29
N ALA A 628 12.37 -12.49 27.16
CA ALA A 628 12.14 -13.90 26.90
C ALA A 628 10.72 -14.29 27.33
N SER A 629 10.03 -15.06 26.49
CA SER A 629 8.66 -15.54 26.75
C SER A 629 8.41 -16.85 26.01
N TYR A 630 7.43 -17.62 26.49
CA TYR A 630 7.02 -18.88 25.89
C TYR A 630 5.64 -18.70 25.26
N ASP A 631 5.51 -19.05 23.98
CA ASP A 631 4.21 -19.21 23.34
C ASP A 631 3.63 -20.59 23.73
N ASP A 632 2.44 -20.65 24.35
CA ASP A 632 1.72 -21.89 24.68
C ASP A 632 0.47 -22.12 23.80
N GLY A 633 0.23 -21.26 22.80
CA GLY A 633 -0.88 -21.45 21.88
C GLY A 633 -1.00 -20.43 20.76
N LEU A 634 -1.88 -20.74 19.81
CA LEU A 634 -2.20 -19.89 18.66
C LEU A 634 -3.71 -19.94 18.34
N ASP A 635 -4.42 -18.84 18.60
CA ASP A 635 -5.87 -18.75 18.33
C ASP A 635 -6.29 -17.52 17.52
N GLY A 636 -7.03 -17.78 16.44
CA GLY A 636 -7.65 -16.75 15.61
C GLY A 636 -6.65 -15.81 14.92
N TRP A 637 -7.19 -14.96 14.05
CA TRP A 637 -6.43 -14.01 13.25
C TRP A 637 -6.54 -12.60 13.85
N SER A 638 -5.40 -11.95 14.10
CA SER A 638 -5.30 -10.53 14.46
C SER A 638 -4.82 -9.69 13.27
N ALA A 639 -4.82 -8.36 13.42
CA ALA A 639 -4.34 -7.43 12.39
C ALA A 639 -2.86 -7.65 11.99
N TRP A 640 -2.07 -8.38 12.79
CA TRP A 640 -0.63 -8.57 12.59
C TRP A 640 -0.19 -10.04 12.48
N GLY A 641 -1.14 -10.99 12.46
CA GLY A 641 -0.86 -12.44 12.44
C GLY A 641 -1.76 -13.23 13.38
N PHE A 642 -1.45 -14.49 13.66
CA PHE A 642 -2.16 -15.25 14.67
C PHE A 642 -1.96 -14.64 16.07
N ARG A 643 -2.97 -14.71 16.95
CA ARG A 643 -2.77 -14.29 18.34
C ARG A 643 -2.02 -15.40 19.07
N HIS A 644 -0.90 -15.03 19.66
CA HIS A 644 -0.07 -15.90 20.46
C HIS A 644 -0.57 -15.90 21.90
N HIS A 645 -0.84 -17.08 22.43
CA HIS A 645 -1.06 -17.27 23.85
C HIS A 645 0.29 -17.48 24.52
N ILE A 646 0.55 -16.80 25.62
CA ILE A 646 1.82 -16.91 26.34
C ILE A 646 1.67 -17.72 27.62
N ASP A 647 2.72 -18.44 28.02
CA ASP A 647 2.76 -19.05 29.34
C ASP A 647 2.71 -17.95 30.42
N PRO A 648 1.90 -18.13 31.48
CA PRO A 648 1.82 -17.15 32.56
C PRO A 648 3.13 -16.90 33.30
N ASN A 649 4.09 -17.83 33.27
CA ASN A 649 5.35 -17.74 33.99
C ASN A 649 6.52 -17.34 33.07
N VAL A 650 6.61 -16.05 32.75
CA VAL A 650 7.70 -15.51 31.91
C VAL A 650 9.09 -15.63 32.54
N ASP A 651 9.14 -15.77 33.86
CA ASP A 651 10.39 -15.96 34.61
C ASP A 651 10.97 -17.37 34.42
N ALA A 652 10.10 -18.39 34.27
CA ALA A 652 10.56 -19.74 33.94
C ALA A 652 11.26 -19.79 32.57
N GLU A 653 10.80 -19.00 31.60
CA GLU A 653 11.44 -18.91 30.29
C GLU A 653 12.83 -18.26 30.40
N ARG A 654 12.95 -17.16 31.17
CA ARG A 654 14.26 -16.55 31.48
C ARG A 654 15.19 -17.59 32.11
N ASP A 655 14.73 -18.30 33.14
CA ASP A 655 15.57 -19.24 33.88
C ASP A 655 16.00 -20.43 33.02
N GLY A 656 15.11 -20.92 32.14
CA GLY A 656 15.43 -21.94 31.14
C GLY A 656 16.49 -21.49 30.14
N LEU A 657 16.38 -20.26 29.61
CA LEU A 657 17.38 -19.69 28.70
C LEU A 657 18.75 -19.54 29.37
N VAL A 658 18.78 -19.07 30.63
CA VAL A 658 20.02 -18.94 31.41
C VAL A 658 20.68 -20.30 31.59
N ALA A 659 19.91 -21.31 32.02
CA ALA A 659 20.41 -22.66 32.23
C ALA A 659 20.98 -23.27 30.94
N ASP A 660 20.31 -23.08 29.79
CA ASP A 660 20.78 -23.52 28.48
C ASP A 660 22.18 -22.92 28.16
N LEU A 661 22.32 -21.60 28.29
CA LEU A 661 23.54 -20.87 27.94
C LEU A 661 24.71 -21.14 28.91
N GLU A 662 24.43 -21.35 30.19
CA GLU A 662 25.43 -21.78 31.17
C GLU A 662 25.92 -23.20 30.86
N ALA A 663 24.99 -24.12 30.55
CA ALA A 663 25.32 -25.51 30.21
C ALA A 663 26.18 -25.62 28.93
N SER A 664 26.02 -24.70 27.98
CA SER A 664 26.86 -24.67 26.77
C SER A 664 28.24 -24.04 26.99
N GLY A 665 28.54 -23.53 28.19
CA GLY A 665 29.83 -22.91 28.52
C GLY A 665 30.08 -21.58 27.81
N GLN A 666 29.04 -20.93 27.28
CA GLN A 666 29.12 -19.64 26.58
C GLN A 666 29.06 -18.44 27.55
N VAL A 667 28.59 -18.66 28.77
CA VAL A 667 28.48 -17.63 29.81
C VAL A 667 29.76 -17.57 30.64
N ALA A 668 30.38 -16.39 30.70
CA ALA A 668 31.51 -16.08 31.57
C ALA A 668 31.06 -15.79 33.00
N ARG A 669 29.96 -15.05 33.14
CA ARG A 669 29.38 -14.62 34.42
C ARG A 669 27.87 -14.46 34.28
N SER A 670 27.15 -14.85 35.33
CA SER A 670 25.69 -14.79 35.44
C SER A 670 25.33 -14.15 36.78
N ASP A 671 24.52 -13.10 36.78
CA ASP A 671 23.98 -12.45 37.98
C ASP A 671 22.47 -12.21 37.80
N ARG A 672 21.79 -11.76 38.86
CA ARG A 672 20.39 -11.31 38.78
C ARG A 672 20.24 -9.92 39.38
N ILE A 673 19.46 -9.07 38.72
CA ILE A 673 19.18 -7.71 39.15
C ILE A 673 17.68 -7.44 39.11
N ARG A 674 17.16 -6.66 40.05
CA ARG A 674 15.76 -6.23 40.03
C ARG A 674 15.59 -5.00 39.15
N LEU A 675 14.79 -5.10 38.08
CA LEU A 675 14.47 -3.99 37.17
C LEU A 675 13.12 -3.34 37.49
N SER A 676 12.21 -4.09 38.12
CA SER A 676 10.88 -3.60 38.48
C SER A 676 10.34 -4.36 39.69
N GLU A 677 9.26 -3.86 40.29
CA GLU A 677 8.53 -4.60 41.32
C GLU A 677 7.82 -5.82 40.72
N PRO A 678 7.64 -6.91 41.50
CA PRO A 678 6.86 -8.06 41.09
C PRO A 678 5.45 -7.62 40.68
N ARG A 679 4.98 -8.13 39.53
CA ARG A 679 3.69 -7.69 38.97
C ARG A 679 3.02 -8.76 38.13
N LEU A 680 1.70 -8.64 38.09
CA LEU A 680 0.83 -9.33 37.15
C LEU A 680 0.56 -8.40 35.96
N GLY A 681 0.43 -8.99 34.77
CA GLY A 681 0.04 -8.27 33.57
C GLY A 681 -0.80 -9.11 32.64
N GLN A 682 -1.14 -8.54 31.50
CA GLN A 682 -1.87 -9.22 30.42
C GLN A 682 -1.10 -9.12 29.10
N SER A 683 -1.12 -10.20 28.33
CA SER A 683 -0.57 -10.23 26.97
C SER A 683 -1.47 -9.45 26.00
N VAL A 684 -1.02 -9.24 24.75
CA VAL A 684 -1.88 -8.69 23.68
C VAL A 684 -3.11 -9.58 23.44
N ALA A 685 -2.99 -10.89 23.66
CA ALA A 685 -4.09 -11.85 23.51
C ALA A 685 -5.02 -11.89 24.74
N GLY A 686 -4.65 -11.20 25.83
CA GLY A 686 -5.41 -11.14 27.08
C GLY A 686 -4.99 -12.18 28.12
N ASP A 687 -3.91 -12.92 27.89
CA ASP A 687 -3.44 -13.96 28.81
C ASP A 687 -2.79 -13.34 30.04
N PRO A 688 -3.09 -13.83 31.24
CA PRO A 688 -2.41 -13.38 32.44
C PRO A 688 -0.96 -13.86 32.44
N TRP A 689 -0.05 -12.99 32.83
CA TRP A 689 1.33 -13.35 33.11
C TRP A 689 1.79 -12.75 34.44
N PHE A 690 2.80 -13.37 35.05
CA PHE A 690 3.44 -12.95 36.30
C PHE A 690 4.96 -12.87 36.11
N SER A 691 5.58 -11.85 36.70
CA SER A 691 7.03 -11.78 36.86
C SER A 691 7.42 -11.27 38.24
N ASP A 692 8.55 -11.80 38.76
CA ASP A 692 9.25 -11.38 39.96
C ASP A 692 9.99 -10.04 39.81
N GLY A 693 9.96 -9.46 38.61
CA GLY A 693 10.56 -8.17 38.27
C GLY A 693 12.09 -8.19 38.19
N ALA A 694 12.71 -9.37 38.27
CA ALA A 694 14.14 -9.54 38.14
C ALA A 694 14.55 -9.92 36.71
N ALA A 695 15.66 -9.36 36.26
CA ALA A 695 16.33 -9.75 35.03
C ALA A 695 17.62 -10.51 35.32
N ALA A 696 17.89 -11.53 34.51
CA ALA A 696 19.19 -12.20 34.49
C ALA A 696 20.20 -11.33 33.74
N VAL A 697 21.42 -11.19 34.26
CA VAL A 697 22.53 -10.48 33.63
C VAL A 697 23.57 -11.51 33.20
N LEU A 698 23.73 -11.69 31.89
CA LEU A 698 24.61 -12.68 31.30
C LEU A 698 25.77 -12.00 30.60
N THR A 699 27.00 -12.31 31.00
CA THR A 699 28.21 -11.90 30.29
C THR A 699 28.69 -13.04 29.42
N LEU A 700 28.68 -12.87 28.10
CA LEU A 700 29.15 -13.87 27.15
C LEU A 700 30.69 -13.85 27.02
N ARG A 701 31.28 -15.00 26.69
CA ARG A 701 32.74 -15.17 26.53
C ARG A 701 33.31 -14.56 25.24
#